data_AF-A0A7R9FXZ4-F1
#
_entry.id   AF-A0A7R9FXZ4-F1
#
_cell.length_a   1.000
_cell.length_b   1.000
_cell.length_c   1.000
_cell.angle_alpha   90.00
_cell.angle_beta   90.00
_cell.angle_gamma   90.00
#
_symmetry.space_group_name_H-M   'P 1'
#
loop_
_entity.id
_entity.type
_entity.pdbx_description
1 polymer ?
#
loop_
_entity_poly.entity_id
_entity_poly.type
_entity_poly.pdbx_seq_one_letter_code
_entity_poly.pdbx_strand_id
1 'polypeptide(L)'
;MLTSGHLHAALHAAGIGLNLGWYFSSGSPLIAVRGPIRLSWLIQGWYFSSSWPLLAVRGPFRLGWKEIQPARSSEGFAVSSTPCTLLRGGIADTKNCCKTRHVLALMGFLGIANVYAMRVNLSVAIVTMVNNSAIPQVNPTANESNVCLAPILNSTAPQPDGEFAWDEKTQGLILGCFFYGYVLTQVPGGRLAELFGGKLVFGLGILITGIFTALSPLAAKLDTWLFVALRVIEGLGEGVTFPAMHSMLAVWVPPLDRAKFASYVYAGSNFGTIISMPLSGYLCSLDFLGGWPLSFYLFGGLSVLWFVVWLFVVYDTPESNPYITTEEKVYIQTMTGQYDHTPRRNIPWKSLATSLPLWAILVTNCGQSWAFYTQLIELPTYMKNILHFDIEQNSLLTSLPYLSSWWCGILFSLLATSVVPSLGFIAVALVGCNREAVTLLLVVTGAFGGAVYAGNQMNHMALSPHYAGTMYGITNAASNMCGFLAPYAIGLLINGKETLGQWQKVFYIAAAVNIAGSIFYALFASATEQPWSYQSQEDKKIDTRSEHDIEPELFYRPVGTMPLGTNLEVQEINLGVETSMLVAFETRSKRYSKNRSITNPLFQHEQPPHLRYQRHVECALDQNHWLQVSRCALLAGSLRYVAAFSLGWGIKEDGGVRGTRLEGTNIRNCVKGGIIGLVLGIDIGTTSVKVCLVDCVTRQVTFSQSKDTQANVPSDQGSEGNKQDVPKIISALNNCVSRCPKDQLKKAKCELYKSPTTLSLLCFSLFLFRSNRVVRLGICGQMHGMLLWSDRAWDKTSSRREVIKDSVSALYTWQDTRCSPSFLSSLPPPQSHLTAYSGYGVPTLFWIARHKPDKLKLFSHAGTVQDLAVAMLCDLKEPVMSVQNAASWGYFDTTTQTWNTQILESAGFPVHLLPRVVKPGTLAGGLAESWYGIPAGTPVGAALGDLQCSVYTTMQPNVAVLNVSTSAQLAFIATPDFQPKQVADVSTVEYFPYFNDRYLAVAASLNGGNALATFVKTLQQWTHELGFNLPQAKVWERVLALAEGMGTKSSLQVIPTLLGERHAPEQNATVTNIDPGNLGLGQVFRALCSGVIQNMHSMMPREILLDNNIEKIVGIGSALTRNKVLQQEVEHWYQLPVQFVAGEDAAVGAAMSVLNV
;
A
#
# COMPACT_ATOMS: atom_id res chain seq x y z
N MET A 1 21.18 47.86 3.04
CA MET A 1 21.90 48.24 1.80
C MET A 1 23.36 47.86 1.97
N LEU A 2 23.80 46.71 1.44
CA LEU A 2 25.23 46.37 1.17
C LEU A 2 25.36 44.99 0.46
N THR A 3 24.45 44.69 -0.48
CA THR A 3 24.25 43.32 -0.99
C THR A 3 23.98 43.29 -2.50
N SER A 4 25.04 43.39 -3.30
CA SER A 4 25.06 42.97 -4.72
C SER A 4 26.50 42.91 -5.27
N GLY A 5 27.24 44.01 -5.16
CA GLY A 5 28.54 44.20 -5.83
C GLY A 5 29.62 43.16 -5.47
N HIS A 6 29.78 42.81 -4.20
CA HIS A 6 30.87 41.91 -3.77
C HIS A 6 30.69 40.46 -4.26
N LEU A 7 29.46 39.96 -4.36
CA LEU A 7 29.20 38.62 -4.90
C LEU A 7 29.54 38.55 -6.39
N HIS A 8 29.21 39.59 -7.15
CA HIS A 8 29.52 39.67 -8.58
C HIS A 8 31.03 39.81 -8.82
N ALA A 9 31.74 40.62 -8.01
CA ALA A 9 33.19 40.74 -8.06
C ALA A 9 33.91 39.41 -7.74
N ALA A 10 33.47 38.67 -6.72
CA ALA A 10 34.04 37.37 -6.37
C ALA A 10 33.87 36.32 -7.48
N LEU A 11 32.70 36.25 -8.10
CA LEU A 11 32.44 35.34 -9.23
C LEU A 11 33.24 35.71 -10.48
N HIS A 12 33.39 37.01 -10.77
CA HIS A 12 34.15 37.47 -11.93
C HIS A 12 35.67 37.28 -11.78
N ALA A 13 36.19 37.25 -10.54
CA ALA A 13 37.57 36.86 -10.24
C ALA A 13 37.81 35.35 -10.35
N ALA A 14 36.77 34.52 -10.21
CA ALA A 14 36.85 33.06 -10.28
C ALA A 14 36.72 32.48 -11.71
N GLY A 15 36.45 33.31 -12.72
CA GLY A 15 36.40 32.89 -14.14
C GLY A 15 35.18 32.06 -14.55
N ILE A 16 34.16 31.89 -13.69
CA ILE A 16 32.99 31.06 -13.96
C ILE A 16 31.89 31.87 -14.67
N GLY A 17 31.84 31.77 -16.00
CA GLY A 17 30.78 32.39 -16.81
C GLY A 17 29.49 31.57 -16.83
N LEU A 18 28.51 31.91 -15.98
CA LEU A 18 27.15 31.37 -16.03
C LEU A 18 26.15 32.42 -16.54
N ASN A 19 25.64 32.20 -17.75
CA ASN A 19 24.82 33.17 -18.48
C ASN A 19 23.31 32.97 -18.20
N LEU A 20 22.85 33.44 -17.03
CA LEU A 20 21.44 33.39 -16.61
C LEU A 20 20.71 34.71 -16.93
N GLY A 21 20.22 34.82 -18.17
CA GLY A 21 19.42 35.97 -18.60
C GLY A 21 18.02 36.00 -17.98
N TRP A 22 17.78 36.93 -17.05
CA TRP A 22 16.46 37.24 -16.51
C TRP A 22 15.99 38.62 -16.97
N TYR A 23 14.98 38.64 -17.84
CA TYR A 23 14.27 39.87 -18.22
C TYR A 23 13.38 40.33 -17.06
N PHE A 24 13.56 41.58 -16.62
CA PHE A 24 12.52 42.32 -15.89
C PHE A 24 12.46 43.77 -16.40
N SER A 25 11.25 44.23 -16.71
CA SER A 25 10.99 45.57 -17.24
C SER A 25 10.92 46.62 -16.13
N SER A 26 11.19 47.87 -16.48
CA SER A 26 11.38 49.01 -15.56
C SER A 26 10.06 49.62 -15.03
N GLY A 27 10.02 49.96 -13.74
CA GLY A 27 8.97 50.79 -13.13
C GLY A 27 9.38 51.32 -11.75
N SER A 28 9.61 52.63 -11.64
CA SER A 28 10.05 53.36 -10.43
C SER A 28 8.88 53.79 -9.52
N PRO A 29 9.08 54.37 -8.31
CA PRO A 29 10.33 54.68 -7.59
C PRO A 29 10.37 54.18 -6.13
N LEU A 30 11.45 54.53 -5.40
CA LEU A 30 11.58 54.27 -3.96
C LEU A 30 10.73 55.19 -3.08
N ILE A 31 10.27 54.67 -1.94
CA ILE A 31 10.06 55.45 -0.70
C ILE A 31 10.83 54.75 0.42
N ALA A 32 11.58 55.50 1.22
CA ALA A 32 12.39 54.98 2.32
C ALA A 32 11.82 55.38 3.68
N VAL A 33 11.83 54.45 4.65
CA VAL A 33 11.53 54.73 6.06
C VAL A 33 12.67 54.14 6.91
N ARG A 34 13.21 54.96 7.82
CA ARG A 34 14.23 54.54 8.81
C ARG A 34 13.56 54.23 10.15
N GLY A 35 13.99 53.17 10.83
CA GLY A 35 13.61 52.86 12.21
C GLY A 35 14.50 51.75 12.79
N PRO A 36 14.95 51.85 14.05
CA PRO A 36 15.82 50.84 14.66
C PRO A 36 15.02 49.66 15.23
N ILE A 37 15.55 48.44 15.07
CA ILE A 37 15.00 47.23 15.70
C ILE A 37 15.53 47.15 17.13
N ARG A 38 14.65 46.95 18.12
CA ARG A 38 15.04 46.63 19.51
C ARG A 38 14.96 45.12 19.76
N LEU A 39 15.97 44.60 20.44
CA LEU A 39 16.14 43.18 20.77
C LEU A 39 15.48 42.87 22.12
N SER A 40 14.18 42.54 22.14
CA SER A 40 13.47 42.32 23.42
C SER A 40 12.20 41.45 23.34
N TRP A 41 12.22 40.33 22.61
CA TRP A 41 11.19 39.27 22.69
C TRP A 41 11.79 37.87 22.51
N LEU A 42 12.47 37.41 23.56
CA LEU A 42 12.73 35.99 23.82
C LEU A 42 12.18 35.67 25.22
N ILE A 43 11.74 34.43 25.42
CA ILE A 43 11.08 33.92 26.65
C ILE A 43 9.68 34.51 26.92
N GLN A 44 8.63 33.84 26.42
CA GLN A 44 7.42 33.57 27.22
C GLN A 44 6.50 32.51 26.56
N GLY A 45 5.95 31.62 27.39
CA GLY A 45 4.65 30.95 27.20
C GLY A 45 4.44 30.02 25.98
N TRP A 46 4.64 28.72 26.15
CA TRP A 46 3.94 27.72 25.34
C TRP A 46 2.44 27.71 25.71
N TYR A 47 1.54 27.97 24.77
CA TYR A 47 0.14 27.51 24.85
C TYR A 47 -0.43 27.27 23.45
N PHE A 48 -1.03 26.08 23.24
CA PHE A 48 -1.77 25.75 22.03
C PHE A 48 -3.21 26.27 22.11
N SER A 49 -3.66 27.02 21.11
CA SER A 49 -5.09 27.15 20.79
C SER A 49 -5.28 27.36 19.28
N SER A 50 -6.50 27.14 18.80
CA SER A 50 -6.82 27.05 17.38
C SER A 50 -7.50 28.31 16.82
N SER A 51 -7.23 28.58 15.54
CA SER A 51 -8.10 29.25 14.55
C SER A 51 -7.91 30.76 14.26
N TRP A 52 -7.23 31.03 13.13
CA TRP A 52 -7.57 32.07 12.12
C TRP A 52 -7.41 33.57 12.52
N PRO A 53 -7.46 34.55 11.58
CA PRO A 53 -7.26 34.52 10.12
C PRO A 53 -6.22 35.55 9.58
N LEU A 54 -6.18 35.69 8.25
CA LEU A 54 -5.51 36.73 7.46
C LEU A 54 -5.69 38.17 7.97
N LEU A 55 -4.67 39.01 7.76
CA LEU A 55 -4.78 40.47 7.80
C LEU A 55 -4.27 41.07 6.48
N ALA A 56 -5.20 41.58 5.66
CA ALA A 56 -4.89 42.24 4.39
C ALA A 56 -4.74 43.76 4.56
N VAL A 57 -3.84 44.37 3.80
CA VAL A 57 -3.67 45.84 3.77
C VAL A 57 -4.89 46.49 3.11
N ARG A 58 -5.49 47.50 3.76
CA ARG A 58 -6.58 48.31 3.20
C ARG A 58 -6.04 49.54 2.47
N GLY A 59 -6.41 49.70 1.20
CA GLY A 59 -6.29 50.91 0.40
C GLY A 59 -7.44 50.95 -0.62
N PRO A 60 -8.17 52.06 -0.82
CA PRO A 60 -9.54 51.97 -1.32
C PRO A 60 -9.71 52.27 -2.83
N PHE A 61 -10.52 51.46 -3.50
CA PHE A 61 -11.43 51.92 -4.53
C PHE A 61 -12.81 51.29 -4.31
N ARG A 62 -13.87 52.10 -4.39
CA ARG A 62 -15.28 51.67 -4.27
C ARG A 62 -15.91 51.57 -5.66
N LEU A 63 -16.83 50.62 -5.86
CA LEU A 63 -18.14 50.86 -6.49
C LEU A 63 -19.04 49.63 -6.40
N GLY A 64 -20.34 49.85 -6.13
CA GLY A 64 -21.45 48.96 -6.53
C GLY A 64 -21.55 47.56 -5.91
N TRP A 65 -22.07 47.44 -4.69
CA TRP A 65 -22.82 46.25 -4.26
C TRP A 65 -24.32 46.56 -4.19
N LYS A 66 -25.15 45.58 -4.53
CA LYS A 66 -26.57 45.52 -4.14
C LYS A 66 -26.88 44.09 -3.73
N GLU A 67 -27.16 43.89 -2.44
CA GLU A 67 -27.51 42.58 -1.89
C GLU A 67 -28.97 42.22 -2.16
N ILE A 68 -29.25 40.93 -2.31
CA ILE A 68 -30.53 40.32 -1.92
C ILE A 68 -30.18 39.05 -1.14
N GLN A 69 -30.69 38.91 0.09
CA GLN A 69 -30.42 37.75 0.93
C GLN A 69 -31.40 36.60 0.68
N PRO A 70 -30.98 35.32 0.86
CA PRO A 70 -31.89 34.19 0.78
C PRO A 70 -32.81 34.11 2.00
N ALA A 71 -34.10 33.91 1.77
CA ALA A 71 -35.08 33.73 2.85
C ALA A 71 -34.94 32.33 3.50
N ARG A 72 -35.20 32.27 4.81
CA ARG A 72 -35.50 30.99 5.49
C ARG A 72 -36.99 30.70 5.35
N SER A 73 -37.34 29.45 5.06
CA SER A 73 -38.56 28.83 5.53
C SER A 73 -38.21 27.54 6.27
N SER A 74 -39.04 27.14 7.23
CA SER A 74 -38.78 26.02 8.12
C SER A 74 -40.04 25.21 8.31
N GLU A 75 -40.00 23.95 7.91
CA GLU A 75 -40.93 22.92 8.37
C GLU A 75 -40.20 21.58 8.34
N GLY A 76 -40.53 20.69 9.29
CA GLY A 76 -39.73 19.51 9.57
C GLY A 76 -40.54 18.23 9.52
N PHE A 77 -39.94 17.17 8.99
CA PHE A 77 -40.39 15.80 9.17
C PHE A 77 -39.27 14.97 9.78
N ALA A 78 -39.53 14.39 10.96
CA ALA A 78 -38.59 13.50 11.62
C ALA A 78 -38.77 12.07 11.11
N VAL A 79 -37.71 11.49 10.54
CA VAL A 79 -37.64 10.07 10.19
C VAL A 79 -36.43 9.48 10.93
N SER A 80 -36.63 8.31 11.55
CA SER A 80 -35.66 7.67 12.44
C SER A 80 -34.38 7.26 11.72
N SER A 81 -33.23 7.73 12.20
CA SER A 81 -31.91 7.40 11.66
C SER A 81 -31.34 6.08 12.21
N THR A 82 -31.42 5.01 11.43
CA THR A 82 -30.48 3.88 11.56
C THR A 82 -29.19 4.17 10.77
N PRO A 83 -27.99 4.01 11.36
CA PRO A 83 -26.73 4.46 10.76
C PRO A 83 -26.21 3.49 9.67
N CYS A 84 -26.66 3.68 8.43
CA CYS A 84 -26.09 2.99 7.26
C CYS A 84 -24.91 3.78 6.67
N THR A 85 -23.84 3.94 7.46
CA THR A 85 -22.69 4.81 7.15
C THR A 85 -21.35 4.07 7.19
N LEU A 86 -21.26 2.93 6.49
CA LEU A 86 -19.98 2.24 6.27
C LEU A 86 -20.00 1.38 5.00
N LEU A 87 -19.86 2.00 3.82
CA LEU A 87 -19.19 1.39 2.64
C LEU A 87 -18.98 2.41 1.50
N ARG A 88 -17.70 2.67 1.19
CA ARG A 88 -17.18 3.15 -0.10
C ARG A 88 -17.58 4.56 -0.62
N GLY A 89 -17.16 5.59 0.12
CA GLY A 89 -16.29 6.58 -0.54
C GLY A 89 -14.91 5.96 -0.86
N GLY A 90 -14.03 6.63 -1.60
CA GLY A 90 -12.60 6.31 -1.46
C GLY A 90 -12.22 6.39 0.02
N ILE A 91 -11.39 5.47 0.56
CA ILE A 91 -11.07 5.46 1.99
C ILE A 91 -10.25 6.70 2.32
N ALA A 92 -10.96 7.77 2.61
CA ALA A 92 -10.40 9.08 2.91
C ALA A 92 -9.80 9.03 4.30
N ASP A 93 -8.52 9.39 4.39
CA ASP A 93 -7.82 9.55 5.65
C ASP A 93 -8.61 10.49 6.58
N THR A 94 -8.77 10.09 7.85
CA THR A 94 -9.76 10.67 8.77
C THR A 94 -9.59 12.19 8.96
N LYS A 95 -10.67 12.93 9.24
CA LYS A 95 -10.56 14.39 9.47
C LYS A 95 -10.02 14.78 10.85
N ASN A 96 -9.64 13.81 11.69
CA ASN A 96 -9.10 14.07 13.02
C ASN A 96 -7.67 14.63 12.95
N CYS A 97 -7.41 15.70 13.71
CA CYS A 97 -6.11 16.39 13.71
C CYS A 97 -4.99 15.51 14.31
N CYS A 98 -5.27 14.87 15.45
CA CYS A 98 -4.37 13.91 16.08
C CYS A 98 -4.72 12.48 15.63
N LYS A 99 -3.73 11.71 15.20
CA LYS A 99 -3.85 10.31 14.75
C LYS A 99 -2.69 9.50 15.28
N THR A 100 -2.85 8.19 15.45
CA THR A 100 -1.85 7.33 16.08
C THR A 100 -0.52 7.35 15.32
N ARG A 101 -0.54 7.40 13.98
CA ARG A 101 0.69 7.51 13.18
C ARG A 101 1.43 8.84 13.35
N HIS A 102 0.74 9.92 13.72
CA HIS A 102 1.39 11.21 14.08
C HIS A 102 2.03 11.15 15.47
N VAL A 103 1.48 10.37 16.41
CA VAL A 103 2.10 10.13 17.72
C VAL A 103 3.39 9.33 17.56
N LEU A 104 3.41 8.29 16.70
CA LEU A 104 4.63 7.59 16.32
C LEU A 104 5.66 8.56 15.71
N ALA A 105 5.25 9.45 14.80
CA ALA A 105 6.14 10.42 14.17
C ALA A 105 6.76 11.40 15.18
N LEU A 106 5.96 11.93 16.11
CA LEU A 106 6.44 12.82 17.17
C LEU A 106 7.39 12.11 18.14
N MET A 107 7.05 10.90 18.58
CA MET A 107 7.92 10.11 19.45
C MET A 107 9.22 9.72 18.75
N GLY A 108 9.17 9.35 17.46
CA GLY A 108 10.34 9.10 16.64
C GLY A 108 11.23 10.31 16.46
N PHE A 109 10.64 11.49 16.18
CA PHE A 109 11.36 12.77 16.12
C PHE A 109 12.11 13.07 17.43
N LEU A 110 11.44 12.92 18.58
CA LEU A 110 12.06 13.12 19.90
C LEU A 110 13.16 12.07 20.19
N GLY A 111 12.98 10.82 19.75
CA GLY A 111 14.00 9.78 19.85
C GLY A 111 15.26 10.09 19.04
N ILE A 112 15.11 10.48 17.77
CA ILE A 112 16.23 10.87 16.90
C ILE A 112 16.88 12.18 17.39
N ALA A 113 16.13 13.10 18.00
CA ALA A 113 16.68 14.30 18.64
C ALA A 113 17.54 13.97 19.86
N ASN A 114 17.09 13.05 20.74
CA ASN A 114 17.86 12.55 21.87
C ASN A 114 19.16 11.86 21.41
N VAL A 115 19.09 11.01 20.38
CA VAL A 115 20.26 10.38 19.72
C VAL A 115 21.28 11.44 19.29
N TYR A 116 20.88 12.48 18.55
CA TYR A 116 21.82 13.52 18.13
C TYR A 116 22.30 14.42 19.28
N ALA A 117 21.50 14.61 20.33
CA ALA A 117 21.93 15.35 21.52
C ALA A 117 23.03 14.60 22.30
N MET A 118 22.89 13.28 22.48
CA MET A 118 23.91 12.43 23.11
C MET A 118 25.16 12.23 22.24
N ARG A 119 25.01 12.23 20.91
CA ARG A 119 26.16 12.12 20.00
C ARG A 119 27.03 13.38 19.98
N VAL A 120 26.42 14.57 20.04
CA VAL A 120 27.08 15.86 19.80
C VAL A 120 27.59 16.54 21.08
N ASN A 121 27.08 16.20 22.26
CA ASN A 121 27.50 16.84 23.52
C ASN A 121 29.02 16.78 23.75
N LEU A 122 29.66 15.64 23.47
CA LEU A 122 31.10 15.43 23.62
C LEU A 122 31.93 16.31 22.67
N SER A 123 31.46 16.59 21.45
CA SER A 123 32.17 17.48 20.52
C SER A 123 32.29 18.92 21.03
N VAL A 124 31.42 19.32 21.98
CA VAL A 124 31.53 20.61 22.68
C VAL A 124 32.26 20.43 24.02
N ALA A 125 31.89 19.42 24.81
CA ALA A 125 32.43 19.20 26.15
C ALA A 125 33.94 18.85 26.14
N ILE A 126 34.46 18.17 25.10
CA ILE A 126 35.89 17.82 25.03
C ILE A 126 36.80 19.06 25.10
N VAL A 127 36.31 20.22 24.63
CA VAL A 127 37.04 21.50 24.62
C VAL A 127 37.30 22.03 26.03
N THR A 128 36.44 21.72 27.01
CA THR A 128 36.62 22.08 28.43
C THR A 128 37.12 20.93 29.30
N MET A 129 37.07 19.69 28.79
CA MET A 129 37.64 18.51 29.46
C MET A 129 39.18 18.44 29.35
N VAL A 130 39.76 18.96 28.26
CA VAL A 130 41.20 18.81 27.96
C VAL A 130 42.06 19.90 28.62
N ASN A 131 43.18 19.49 29.20
CA ASN A 131 44.23 20.40 29.69
C ASN A 131 45.18 20.79 28.55
N ASN A 132 45.13 22.04 28.12
CA ASN A 132 45.88 22.57 26.98
C ASN A 132 47.31 22.97 27.39
N SER A 133 47.52 23.37 28.66
CA SER A 133 48.83 23.75 29.21
C SER A 133 49.76 22.55 29.43
N ALA A 134 49.22 21.35 29.59
CA ALA A 134 49.98 20.10 29.73
C ALA A 134 50.51 19.53 28.40
N ILE A 135 50.06 20.04 27.25
CA ILE A 135 50.43 19.52 25.92
C ILE A 135 51.64 20.29 25.37
N PRO A 136 52.71 19.63 24.87
CA PRO A 136 53.89 20.30 24.35
C PRO A 136 53.62 21.18 23.11
N GLN A 137 53.46 22.48 23.32
CA GLN A 137 53.34 23.48 22.26
C GLN A 137 54.64 23.55 21.44
N VAL A 138 54.57 23.23 20.15
CA VAL A 138 55.70 23.42 19.21
C VAL A 138 55.76 24.90 18.85
N ASN A 139 56.67 25.65 19.50
CA ASN A 139 56.88 27.07 19.25
C ASN A 139 57.09 27.35 17.74
N PRO A 140 56.16 28.05 17.07
CA PRO A 140 56.29 28.31 15.64
C PRO A 140 57.38 29.34 15.38
N THR A 141 58.37 29.00 14.55
CA THR A 141 59.33 29.98 14.02
C THR A 141 58.59 31.03 13.19
N ALA A 142 58.88 32.32 13.43
CA ALA A 142 57.98 33.45 13.17
C ALA A 142 57.71 33.83 11.68
N ASN A 143 57.94 32.92 10.72
CA ASN A 143 57.80 33.15 9.28
C ASN A 143 56.77 32.23 8.57
N GLU A 144 56.06 31.34 9.27
CA GLU A 144 55.09 30.41 8.65
C GLU A 144 53.60 30.65 9.04
N SER A 145 53.26 31.80 9.62
CA SER A 145 51.89 32.09 10.11
C SER A 145 50.85 32.36 9.01
N ASN A 146 50.53 31.34 8.21
CA ASN A 146 49.39 31.32 7.27
C ASN A 146 48.05 31.07 8.00
N VAL A 147 47.83 31.83 9.07
CA VAL A 147 46.65 31.79 9.96
C VAL A 147 46.08 33.21 10.01
N CYS A 148 44.77 33.37 10.17
CA CYS A 148 44.14 34.69 10.16
C CYS A 148 44.48 35.47 11.43
N LEU A 149 44.66 36.79 11.33
CA LEU A 149 44.96 37.61 12.51
C LEU A 149 43.86 37.51 13.57
N ALA A 150 44.26 37.21 14.80
CA ALA A 150 43.39 37.29 15.97
C ALA A 150 42.99 38.75 16.25
N PRO A 151 41.80 39.00 16.84
CA PRO A 151 41.42 40.36 17.23
C PRO A 151 42.29 40.79 18.41
N ILE A 152 42.80 42.03 18.40
CA ILE A 152 43.56 42.57 19.53
C ILE A 152 42.58 42.91 20.66
N LEU A 153 42.24 41.92 21.47
CA LEU A 153 41.42 42.04 22.67
C LEU A 153 42.31 41.88 23.91
N ASN A 154 42.39 42.94 24.72
CA ASN A 154 43.11 42.95 26.00
C ASN A 154 42.31 42.20 27.08
N SER A 155 42.19 40.88 26.94
CA SER A 155 41.41 40.01 27.83
C SER A 155 42.33 39.23 28.78
N THR A 156 42.64 39.80 29.94
CA THR A 156 43.42 39.14 31.01
C THR A 156 42.56 38.17 31.83
N ALA A 157 41.91 37.23 31.15
CA ALA A 157 41.12 36.16 31.75
C ALA A 157 41.67 34.81 31.27
N PRO A 158 42.44 34.08 32.11
CA PRO A 158 42.83 32.72 31.76
C PRO A 158 41.58 31.85 31.69
N GLN A 159 41.40 31.13 30.57
CA GLN A 159 40.40 30.05 30.51
C GLN A 159 40.74 29.01 31.58
N PRO A 160 39.75 28.50 32.34
CA PRO A 160 39.99 27.39 33.26
C PRO A 160 40.38 26.16 32.44
N ASP A 161 41.57 25.62 32.69
CA ASP A 161 42.12 24.53 31.88
C ASP A 161 41.58 23.17 32.34
N GLY A 162 41.39 22.24 31.41
CA GLY A 162 40.61 21.02 31.65
C GLY A 162 41.25 20.00 32.60
N GLU A 163 40.44 19.02 33.03
CA GLU A 163 40.84 17.98 33.98
C GLU A 163 41.78 16.91 33.38
N PHE A 164 41.79 16.71 32.05
CA PHE A 164 42.44 15.57 31.41
C PHE A 164 43.56 15.96 30.45
N ALA A 165 44.77 15.42 30.66
CA ALA A 165 45.91 15.60 29.77
C ALA A 165 45.86 14.61 28.57
N TRP A 166 44.84 14.72 27.72
CA TRP A 166 44.70 13.92 26.50
C TRP A 166 45.40 14.59 25.32
N ASP A 167 46.32 13.88 24.65
CA ASP A 167 46.92 14.34 23.39
C ASP A 167 45.89 14.36 22.24
N GLU A 168 46.19 15.08 21.16
CA GLU A 168 45.31 15.21 19.99
C GLU A 168 44.86 13.84 19.43
N LYS A 169 45.76 12.85 19.49
CA LYS A 169 45.50 11.47 19.07
C LYS A 169 44.49 10.77 19.98
N THR A 170 44.59 10.92 21.30
CA THR A 170 43.63 10.37 22.26
C THR A 170 42.28 11.08 22.16
N GLN A 171 42.26 12.40 21.96
CA GLN A 171 41.03 13.17 21.72
C GLN A 171 40.31 12.68 20.44
N GLY A 172 41.04 12.54 19.34
CA GLY A 172 40.51 12.00 18.07
C GLY A 172 40.01 10.56 18.21
N LEU A 173 40.67 9.72 19.02
CA LEU A 173 40.21 8.36 19.34
C LEU A 173 38.91 8.37 20.16
N ILE A 174 38.81 9.22 21.19
CA ILE A 174 37.62 9.37 22.05
C ILE A 174 36.40 9.84 21.25
N LEU A 175 36.60 10.78 20.31
CA LEU A 175 35.56 11.23 19.39
C LEU A 175 35.18 10.13 18.38
N GLY A 176 36.17 9.50 17.75
CA GLY A 176 35.98 8.55 16.65
C GLY A 176 35.49 7.15 17.06
N CYS A 177 35.85 6.66 18.26
CA CYS A 177 35.59 5.26 18.66
C CYS A 177 34.11 4.89 18.75
N PHE A 178 33.24 5.87 19.00
CA PHE A 178 31.78 5.73 18.88
C PHE A 178 31.36 5.13 17.53
N PHE A 179 32.00 5.56 16.43
CA PHE A 179 31.66 5.05 15.10
C PHE A 179 32.02 3.57 14.89
N TYR A 180 32.96 3.01 15.67
CA TYR A 180 33.30 1.59 15.59
C TYR A 180 32.13 0.70 16.04
N GLY A 181 31.46 1.09 17.15
CA GLY A 181 30.23 0.44 17.59
C GLY A 181 29.06 0.75 16.64
N TYR A 182 28.92 2.02 16.25
CA TYR A 182 27.80 2.48 15.43
C TYR A 182 27.72 1.79 14.06
N VAL A 183 28.84 1.64 13.35
CA VAL A 183 28.87 0.96 12.04
C VAL A 183 28.56 -0.53 12.18
N LEU A 184 29.01 -1.18 13.26
CA LEU A 184 28.85 -2.62 13.46
C LEU A 184 27.37 -3.04 13.63
N THR A 185 26.53 -2.22 14.28
CA THR A 185 25.13 -2.59 14.58
C THR A 185 24.09 -2.09 13.57
N GLN A 186 24.47 -1.33 12.53
CA GLN A 186 23.51 -0.86 11.50
C GLN A 186 22.87 -2.02 10.72
N VAL A 187 23.68 -2.92 10.13
CA VAL A 187 23.16 -4.06 9.33
C VAL A 187 22.45 -5.09 10.22
N PRO A 188 23.02 -5.54 11.37
CA PRO A 188 22.29 -6.39 12.31
C PRO A 188 21.03 -5.73 12.86
N GLY A 189 21.06 -4.44 13.17
CA GLY A 189 19.96 -3.69 13.77
C GLY A 189 18.73 -3.60 12.87
N GLY A 190 18.92 -3.35 11.57
CA GLY A 190 17.83 -3.41 10.58
C GLY A 190 17.18 -4.79 10.57
N ARG A 191 18.00 -5.85 10.59
CA ARG A 191 17.52 -7.23 10.60
C ARG A 191 16.87 -7.65 11.92
N LEU A 192 17.37 -7.17 13.06
CA LEU A 192 16.75 -7.38 14.37
C LEU A 192 15.38 -6.71 14.44
N ALA A 193 15.21 -5.50 13.88
CA ALA A 193 13.93 -4.82 13.83
C ALA A 193 12.90 -5.52 12.93
N GLU A 194 13.35 -6.12 11.81
CA GLU A 194 12.53 -6.97 10.93
C GLU A 194 12.07 -8.28 11.61
N LEU A 195 12.85 -8.83 12.55
CA LEU A 195 12.61 -10.14 13.18
C LEU A 195 11.94 -10.08 14.56
N PHE A 196 12.28 -9.07 15.38
CA PHE A 196 11.88 -8.97 16.79
C PHE A 196 11.00 -7.74 17.11
N GLY A 197 10.67 -6.94 16.09
CA GLY A 197 9.86 -5.73 16.24
C GLY A 197 10.71 -4.47 16.40
N GLY A 198 10.37 -3.43 15.64
CA GLY A 198 11.10 -2.17 15.64
C GLY A 198 10.98 -1.38 16.94
N LYS A 199 9.89 -1.53 17.72
CA LYS A 199 9.68 -0.80 18.98
C LYS A 199 10.77 -1.11 19.99
N LEU A 200 11.06 -2.39 20.22
CA LEU A 200 12.03 -2.82 21.21
C LEU A 200 13.46 -2.51 20.75
N VAL A 201 13.78 -2.75 19.47
CA VAL A 201 15.11 -2.46 18.92
C VAL A 201 15.42 -0.96 18.95
N PHE A 202 14.49 -0.10 18.52
CA PHE A 202 14.65 1.35 18.58
C PHE A 202 14.75 1.87 20.01
N GLY A 203 13.85 1.42 20.88
CA GLY A 203 13.80 1.88 22.28
C GLY A 203 15.02 1.45 23.09
N LEU A 204 15.41 0.18 23.02
CA LEU A 204 16.55 -0.35 23.78
C LEU A 204 17.87 0.25 23.30
N GLY A 205 18.04 0.57 22.01
CA GLY A 205 19.20 1.30 21.52
C GLY A 205 19.36 2.67 22.18
N ILE A 206 18.26 3.43 22.29
CA ILE A 206 18.25 4.75 22.96
C ILE A 206 18.43 4.61 24.48
N LEU A 207 17.85 3.59 25.12
CA LEU A 207 18.04 3.32 26.54
C LEU A 207 19.51 3.01 26.88
N ILE A 208 20.12 2.08 26.13
CA ILE A 208 21.52 1.67 26.31
C ILE A 208 22.42 2.90 26.18
N THR A 209 22.23 3.68 25.12
CA THR A 209 22.98 4.92 24.90
C THR A 209 22.79 5.89 26.08
N GLY A 210 21.55 6.18 26.49
CA GLY A 210 21.26 7.12 27.58
C GLY A 210 21.84 6.72 28.94
N ILE A 211 21.87 5.42 29.25
CA ILE A 211 22.52 4.90 30.47
C ILE A 211 24.04 5.11 30.38
N PHE A 212 24.69 4.73 29.28
CA PHE A 212 26.14 4.86 29.17
C PHE A 212 26.60 6.32 29.03
N THR A 213 25.82 7.18 28.38
CA THR A 213 26.05 8.64 28.37
C THR A 213 25.95 9.24 29.78
N ALA A 214 25.03 8.78 30.62
CA ALA A 214 24.99 9.19 32.03
C ALA A 214 26.15 8.64 32.86
N LEU A 215 26.79 7.54 32.46
CA LEU A 215 27.97 6.96 33.12
C LEU A 215 29.31 7.53 32.59
N SER A 216 29.32 8.11 31.38
CA SER A 216 30.52 8.62 30.71
C SER A 216 31.37 9.60 31.56
N PRO A 217 30.80 10.54 32.36
CA PRO A 217 31.59 11.38 33.25
C PRO A 217 32.30 10.63 34.38
N LEU A 218 31.69 9.56 34.90
CA LEU A 218 32.31 8.69 35.90
C LEU A 218 33.41 7.84 35.26
N ALA A 219 33.17 7.31 34.06
CA ALA A 219 34.17 6.53 33.32
C ALA A 219 35.43 7.37 33.02
N ALA A 220 35.26 8.59 32.48
CA ALA A 220 36.38 9.49 32.17
C ALA A 220 37.26 9.81 33.39
N LYS A 221 36.65 10.01 34.57
CA LYS A 221 37.36 10.27 35.84
C LYS A 221 38.00 9.01 36.47
N LEU A 222 37.65 7.81 36.01
CA LEU A 222 38.23 6.54 36.49
C LEU A 222 39.36 6.05 35.58
N ASP A 223 39.13 5.98 34.28
CA ASP A 223 40.12 5.59 33.27
C ASP A 223 39.70 6.01 31.85
N THR A 224 40.68 6.38 31.04
CA THR A 224 40.46 6.80 29.64
C THR A 224 40.03 5.64 28.75
N TRP A 225 40.54 4.41 28.96
CA TRP A 225 40.12 3.25 28.16
C TRP A 225 38.73 2.74 28.55
N LEU A 226 38.36 2.84 29.83
CA LEU A 226 36.98 2.63 30.28
C LEU A 226 36.00 3.61 29.60
N PHE A 227 36.38 4.89 29.47
CA PHE A 227 35.57 5.86 28.73
C PHE A 227 35.47 5.52 27.24
N VAL A 228 36.58 5.18 26.57
CA VAL A 228 36.58 4.67 25.18
C VAL A 228 35.68 3.43 25.02
N ALA A 229 35.68 2.50 25.99
CA ALA A 229 34.81 1.33 25.98
C ALA A 229 33.32 1.72 26.09
N LEU A 230 32.95 2.70 26.94
CA LEU A 230 31.58 3.20 26.99
C LEU A 230 31.17 3.87 25.68
N ARG A 231 32.03 4.70 25.09
CA ARG A 231 31.79 5.35 23.79
C ARG A 231 31.50 4.34 22.67
N VAL A 232 32.22 3.21 22.65
CA VAL A 232 31.92 2.11 21.71
C VAL A 232 30.53 1.51 21.97
N ILE A 233 30.13 1.31 23.24
CA ILE A 233 28.82 0.74 23.60
C ILE A 233 27.66 1.71 23.30
N GLU A 234 27.84 3.02 23.53
CA GLU A 234 26.93 4.07 23.05
C GLU A 234 26.74 3.97 21.52
N GLY A 235 27.83 3.77 20.79
CA GLY A 235 27.82 3.49 19.35
C GLY A 235 26.97 2.27 18.99
N LEU A 236 27.22 1.13 19.65
CA LEU A 236 26.44 -0.11 19.44
C LEU A 236 24.93 0.13 19.67
N GLY A 237 24.58 0.92 20.68
CA GLY A 237 23.21 1.30 21.02
C GLY A 237 22.55 2.21 19.98
N GLU A 238 23.21 3.30 19.57
CA GLU A 238 22.65 4.19 18.54
C GLU A 238 22.56 3.53 17.16
N GLY A 239 23.46 2.59 16.82
CA GLY A 239 23.56 2.03 15.47
C GLY A 239 22.31 1.29 14.98
N VAL A 240 21.46 0.78 15.88
CA VAL A 240 20.21 0.10 15.51
C VAL A 240 19.03 1.05 15.23
N THR A 241 19.16 2.34 15.59
CA THR A 241 18.02 3.29 15.64
C THR A 241 17.44 3.62 14.26
N PHE A 242 18.24 4.15 13.34
CA PHE A 242 17.78 4.53 11.99
C PHE A 242 17.22 3.34 11.17
N PRO A 243 17.84 2.14 11.18
CA PRO A 243 17.26 0.97 10.54
C PRO A 243 15.92 0.53 11.17
N ALA A 244 15.81 0.52 12.50
CA ALA A 244 14.58 0.14 13.18
C ALA A 244 13.42 1.11 12.90
N MET A 245 13.70 2.42 12.85
CA MET A 245 12.71 3.45 12.53
C MET A 245 12.22 3.33 11.08
N HIS A 246 13.10 3.02 10.11
CA HIS A 246 12.69 2.73 8.74
C HIS A 246 11.74 1.51 8.67
N SER A 247 12.05 0.44 9.39
CA SER A 247 11.17 -0.74 9.47
C SER A 247 9.79 -0.40 10.07
N MET A 248 9.73 0.42 11.12
CA MET A 248 8.45 0.86 11.70
C MET A 248 7.65 1.75 10.74
N LEU A 249 8.28 2.72 10.08
CA LEU A 249 7.62 3.62 9.13
C LEU A 249 7.06 2.89 7.91
N ALA A 250 7.72 1.82 7.45
CA ALA A 250 7.21 0.97 6.37
C ALA A 250 5.87 0.29 6.73
N VAL A 251 5.69 -0.13 7.98
CA VAL A 251 4.46 -0.78 8.48
C VAL A 251 3.37 0.23 8.84
N TRP A 252 3.73 1.33 9.50
CA TRP A 252 2.79 2.30 10.05
C TRP A 252 2.29 3.38 9.08
N VAL A 253 3.03 3.67 8.01
CA VAL A 253 2.71 4.78 7.11
C VAL A 253 2.38 4.28 5.69
N PRO A 254 1.20 4.65 5.14
CA PRO A 254 0.83 4.35 3.75
C PRO A 254 1.88 4.85 2.73
N PRO A 255 2.11 4.13 1.62
CA PRO A 255 3.21 4.41 0.68
C PRO A 255 3.32 5.88 0.22
N LEU A 256 2.19 6.55 -0.04
CA LEU A 256 2.14 7.95 -0.49
C LEU A 256 2.51 8.98 0.59
N ASP A 257 2.36 8.62 1.88
CA ASP A 257 2.68 9.48 3.03
C ASP A 257 4.11 9.23 3.57
N ARG A 258 4.76 8.11 3.23
CA ARG A 258 6.03 7.66 3.84
C ARG A 258 7.13 8.72 3.85
N ALA A 259 7.42 9.34 2.71
CA ALA A 259 8.48 10.35 2.59
C ALA A 259 8.23 11.58 3.48
N LYS A 260 6.96 12.00 3.62
CA LYS A 260 6.55 13.10 4.49
C LYS A 260 6.74 12.76 5.97
N PHE A 261 6.30 11.58 6.40
CA PHE A 261 6.47 11.12 7.79
C PHE A 261 7.93 10.86 8.16
N ALA A 262 8.71 10.27 7.26
CA ALA A 262 10.14 10.08 7.44
C ALA A 262 10.88 11.42 7.56
N SER A 263 10.52 12.42 6.74
CA SER A 263 11.07 13.78 6.85
C SER A 263 10.74 14.42 8.20
N TYR A 264 9.52 14.22 8.73
CA TYR A 264 9.17 14.68 10.09
C TYR A 264 9.95 13.98 11.20
N VAL A 265 10.21 12.67 11.09
CA VAL A 265 10.99 11.93 12.09
C VAL A 265 12.47 12.32 12.04
N TYR A 266 13.09 12.31 10.86
CA TYR A 266 14.53 12.56 10.72
C TYR A 266 14.90 14.04 10.84
N ALA A 267 13.94 14.97 10.75
CA ALA A 267 14.14 16.35 11.22
C ALA A 267 14.61 16.45 12.69
N GLY A 268 14.38 15.40 13.50
CA GLY A 268 14.86 15.30 14.87
C GLY A 268 16.37 15.43 15.00
N SER A 269 17.16 14.98 14.01
CA SER A 269 18.63 15.03 14.09
C SER A 269 19.15 16.46 14.12
N ASN A 270 18.62 17.31 13.22
CA ASN A 270 18.94 18.74 13.20
C ASN A 270 18.44 19.41 14.47
N PHE A 271 17.18 19.17 14.88
CA PHE A 271 16.63 19.77 16.12
C PHE A 271 17.46 19.41 17.36
N GLY A 272 17.83 18.14 17.53
CA GLY A 272 18.72 17.67 18.59
C GLY A 272 20.05 18.40 18.58
N THR A 273 20.70 18.51 17.43
CA THR A 273 21.99 19.22 17.25
C THR A 273 21.90 20.72 17.57
N ILE A 274 20.86 21.40 17.08
CA ILE A 274 20.65 22.85 17.26
C ILE A 274 20.41 23.20 18.73
N ILE A 275 19.70 22.34 19.47
CA ILE A 275 19.47 22.54 20.91
C ILE A 275 20.68 22.08 21.72
N SER A 276 21.33 20.97 21.37
CA SER A 276 22.41 20.39 22.17
C SER A 276 23.71 21.17 22.11
N MET A 277 24.10 21.75 20.96
CA MET A 277 25.36 22.49 20.86
C MET A 277 25.43 23.70 21.80
N PRO A 278 24.50 24.69 21.75
CA PRO A 278 24.57 25.84 22.63
C PRO A 278 24.27 25.49 24.09
N LEU A 279 23.37 24.52 24.33
CA LEU A 279 23.07 24.07 25.69
C LEU A 279 24.24 23.33 26.33
N SER A 280 25.01 22.54 25.57
CA SER A 280 26.24 21.92 26.08
C SER A 280 27.29 23.00 26.40
N GLY A 281 27.47 24.00 25.54
CA GLY A 281 28.37 25.13 25.79
C GLY A 281 28.02 25.87 27.07
N TYR A 282 26.74 26.25 27.23
CA TYR A 282 26.24 26.91 28.44
C TYR A 282 26.35 26.04 29.70
N LEU A 283 26.08 24.73 29.62
CA LEU A 283 26.26 23.83 30.76
C LEU A 283 27.74 23.66 31.14
N CYS A 284 28.66 23.72 30.17
CA CYS A 284 30.10 23.66 30.40
C CYS A 284 30.68 24.92 31.04
N SER A 285 30.00 26.08 30.97
CA SER A 285 30.44 27.33 31.63
C SER A 285 29.86 27.54 33.04
N LEU A 286 29.14 26.56 33.60
CA LEU A 286 28.68 26.57 34.98
C LEU A 286 29.70 25.90 35.92
N ASP A 287 30.04 26.54 37.05
CA ASP A 287 30.92 25.95 38.08
C ASP A 287 30.33 24.68 38.74
N PHE A 288 29.00 24.48 38.62
CA PHE A 288 28.29 23.38 39.26
C PHE A 288 28.71 22.01 38.71
N LEU A 289 29.16 21.12 39.61
CA LEU A 289 29.71 19.79 39.27
C LEU A 289 30.89 19.81 38.26
N GLY A 290 31.57 20.95 38.09
CA GLY A 290 32.62 21.12 37.08
C GLY A 290 32.11 21.34 35.66
N GLY A 291 30.84 21.71 35.49
CA GLY A 291 30.23 22.13 34.23
C GLY A 291 30.01 20.99 33.23
N TRP A 292 31.08 20.51 32.61
CA TRP A 292 31.03 19.53 31.53
C TRP A 292 30.21 18.25 31.84
N PRO A 293 30.18 17.68 33.07
CA PRO A 293 29.37 16.49 33.35
C PRO A 293 27.86 16.72 33.23
N LEU A 294 27.39 17.96 33.40
CA LEU A 294 25.97 18.30 33.34
C LEU A 294 25.36 18.00 31.96
N SER A 295 26.12 18.18 30.88
CA SER A 295 25.69 17.88 29.52
C SER A 295 25.37 16.39 29.33
N PHE A 296 26.22 15.52 29.87
CA PHE A 296 26.06 14.06 29.85
C PHE A 296 24.86 13.60 30.70
N TYR A 297 24.76 14.08 31.94
CA TYR A 297 23.63 13.72 32.82
C TYR A 297 22.29 14.20 32.26
N LEU A 298 22.23 15.39 31.64
CA LEU A 298 21.00 15.92 31.06
C LEU A 298 20.51 15.08 29.87
N PHE A 299 21.35 14.88 28.85
CA PHE A 299 20.93 14.18 27.63
C PHE A 299 20.78 12.66 27.85
N GLY A 300 21.59 12.06 28.73
CA GLY A 300 21.39 10.67 29.17
C GLY A 300 20.07 10.51 29.93
N GLY A 301 19.80 11.36 30.93
CA GLY A 301 18.58 11.32 31.73
C GLY A 301 17.30 11.57 30.93
N LEU A 302 17.31 12.53 30.00
CA LEU A 302 16.20 12.78 29.07
C LEU A 302 15.93 11.57 28.15
N SER A 303 16.97 10.84 27.75
CA SER A 303 16.85 9.65 26.89
C SER A 303 16.28 8.44 27.65
N VAL A 304 16.70 8.24 28.90
CA VAL A 304 16.10 7.22 29.79
C VAL A 304 14.62 7.54 30.07
N LEU A 305 14.29 8.80 30.37
CA LEU A 305 12.90 9.22 30.59
C LEU A 305 12.05 9.05 29.32
N TRP A 306 12.57 9.43 28.15
CA TRP A 306 11.91 9.24 26.87
C TRP A 306 11.64 7.75 26.58
N PHE A 307 12.57 6.85 26.93
CA PHE A 307 12.36 5.40 26.74
C PHE A 307 11.20 4.87 27.59
N VAL A 308 11.07 5.32 28.83
CA VAL A 308 9.92 4.96 29.69
C VAL A 308 8.60 5.38 29.03
N VAL A 309 8.53 6.58 28.46
CA VAL A 309 7.33 7.05 27.72
C VAL A 309 7.11 6.23 26.43
N TRP A 310 8.16 5.94 25.66
CA TRP A 310 8.11 5.13 24.44
C TRP A 310 7.49 3.75 24.66
N LEU A 311 7.82 3.08 25.77
CA LEU A 311 7.27 1.77 26.12
C LEU A 311 5.74 1.75 26.25
N PHE A 312 5.12 2.82 26.76
CA PHE A 312 3.67 2.90 26.94
C PHE A 312 2.93 3.52 25.74
N VAL A 313 3.58 4.44 25.01
CA VAL A 313 2.92 5.23 23.95
C VAL A 313 2.98 4.55 22.58
N VAL A 314 4.05 3.82 22.27
CA VAL A 314 4.32 3.30 20.91
C VAL A 314 4.17 1.77 20.84
N TYR A 315 3.81 1.26 19.67
CA TYR A 315 3.45 -0.15 19.41
C TYR A 315 4.07 -0.60 18.07
N ASP A 316 4.42 -1.88 17.94
CA ASP A 316 5.11 -2.38 16.73
C ASP A 316 4.23 -2.34 15.48
N THR A 317 2.94 -2.68 15.60
CA THR A 317 1.99 -2.68 14.47
C THR A 317 0.71 -1.91 14.78
N PRO A 318 0.02 -1.36 13.76
CA PRO A 318 -1.35 -0.84 13.87
C PRO A 318 -2.37 -1.87 14.38
N GLU A 319 -2.02 -3.16 14.36
CA GLU A 319 -2.86 -4.24 14.88
C GLU A 319 -2.77 -4.40 16.38
N SER A 320 -1.55 -4.25 16.93
CA SER A 320 -1.22 -4.36 18.36
C SER A 320 -1.59 -3.15 19.22
N ASN A 321 -1.87 -2.00 18.61
CA ASN A 321 -2.15 -0.75 19.32
C ASN A 321 -3.62 -0.68 19.79
N PRO A 322 -3.92 -0.47 21.09
CA PRO A 322 -5.28 -0.40 21.62
C PRO A 322 -5.93 0.99 21.49
N TYR A 323 -5.16 2.03 21.13
CA TYR A 323 -5.59 3.43 21.04
C TYR A 323 -5.85 3.92 19.61
N ILE A 324 -5.60 3.08 18.60
CA ILE A 324 -5.84 3.41 17.19
C ILE A 324 -7.33 3.36 16.85
N THR A 325 -7.83 4.31 16.06
CA THR A 325 -9.23 4.27 15.61
C THR A 325 -9.42 3.21 14.53
N THR A 326 -10.59 2.59 14.48
CA THR A 326 -10.91 1.53 13.51
C THR A 326 -10.74 2.01 12.07
N GLU A 327 -11.05 3.28 11.79
CA GLU A 327 -10.91 3.90 10.47
C GLU A 327 -9.44 4.14 10.09
N GLU A 328 -8.60 4.61 11.02
CA GLU A 328 -7.15 4.76 10.78
C GLU A 328 -6.50 3.39 10.53
N LYS A 329 -6.87 2.38 11.33
CA LYS A 329 -6.39 0.99 11.18
C LYS A 329 -6.75 0.40 9.82
N VAL A 330 -8.02 0.49 9.42
CA VAL A 330 -8.50 0.00 8.11
C VAL A 330 -7.88 0.79 6.95
N TYR A 331 -7.68 2.11 7.10
CA TYR A 331 -6.98 2.92 6.09
C TYR A 331 -5.53 2.46 5.89
N ILE A 332 -4.75 2.30 6.98
CA ILE A 332 -3.36 1.84 6.89
C ILE A 332 -3.30 0.42 6.30
N GLN A 333 -4.10 -0.53 6.79
CA GLN A 333 -4.12 -1.91 6.28
C GLN A 333 -4.52 -1.99 4.80
N THR A 334 -5.44 -1.14 4.33
CA THR A 334 -5.86 -1.14 2.92
C THR A 334 -4.82 -0.50 2.01
N MET A 335 -4.16 0.58 2.45
CA MET A 335 -3.20 1.34 1.63
C MET A 335 -1.77 0.77 1.63
N THR A 336 -1.35 0.14 2.74
CA THR A 336 -0.06 -0.56 2.84
C THR A 336 -0.09 -1.96 2.22
N GLY A 337 -1.30 -2.50 2.00
CA GLY A 337 -1.52 -3.88 1.57
C GLY A 337 -1.37 -4.89 2.70
N GLN A 338 -1.65 -6.16 2.40
CA GLN A 338 -1.36 -7.25 3.34
C GLN A 338 0.15 -7.48 3.41
N TYR A 339 0.80 -6.80 4.35
CA TYR A 339 2.17 -7.09 4.73
C TYR A 339 2.21 -8.52 5.31
N ASP A 340 2.92 -9.42 4.65
CA ASP A 340 2.96 -10.84 5.01
C ASP A 340 3.78 -10.97 6.31
N HIS A 341 3.12 -11.01 7.48
CA HIS A 341 3.72 -11.01 8.83
C HIS A 341 4.65 -12.20 9.14
N THR A 342 4.91 -13.06 8.17
CA THR A 342 5.94 -14.11 8.26
C THR A 342 7.34 -13.49 8.13
N PRO A 343 8.23 -13.61 9.14
CA PRO A 343 9.59 -13.11 9.02
C PRO A 343 10.36 -13.91 7.95
N ARG A 344 10.45 -13.34 6.73
CA ARG A 344 11.12 -13.98 5.58
C ARG A 344 12.59 -14.25 5.92
N ARG A 345 12.96 -15.50 6.16
CA ARG A 345 14.30 -15.88 6.68
C ARG A 345 15.43 -15.48 5.74
N ASN A 346 15.26 -15.68 4.44
CA ASN A 346 16.33 -15.58 3.44
C ASN A 346 16.34 -14.17 2.78
N ILE A 347 17.46 -13.47 2.91
CA ILE A 347 17.74 -12.19 2.23
C ILE A 347 18.47 -12.50 0.92
N PRO A 348 18.11 -11.87 -0.22
CA PRO A 348 18.76 -12.10 -1.51
C PRO A 348 20.10 -11.35 -1.60
N TRP A 349 21.05 -11.68 -0.72
CA TRP A 349 22.34 -10.99 -0.54
C TRP A 349 23.11 -10.75 -1.85
N LYS A 350 23.18 -11.76 -2.72
CA LYS A 350 23.84 -11.63 -4.03
C LYS A 350 23.16 -10.57 -4.90
N SER A 351 21.83 -10.60 -4.99
CA SER A 351 21.03 -9.67 -5.80
C SER A 351 21.09 -8.23 -5.28
N LEU A 352 21.15 -8.05 -3.95
CA LEU A 352 21.40 -6.75 -3.32
C LEU A 352 22.82 -6.26 -3.66
N ALA A 353 23.85 -7.10 -3.47
CA ALA A 353 25.24 -6.75 -3.75
C ALA A 353 25.53 -6.47 -5.24
N THR A 354 24.71 -6.98 -6.17
CA THR A 354 24.77 -6.65 -7.60
C THR A 354 23.77 -5.55 -8.03
N SER A 355 23.00 -4.95 -7.11
CA SER A 355 21.99 -3.95 -7.45
C SER A 355 22.62 -2.58 -7.70
N LEU A 356 22.80 -2.21 -8.97
CA LEU A 356 23.37 -0.92 -9.36
C LEU A 356 22.61 0.30 -8.77
N PRO A 357 21.25 0.32 -8.69
CA PRO A 357 20.53 1.39 -7.98
C PRO A 357 20.83 1.47 -6.47
N LEU A 358 21.14 0.35 -5.81
CA LEU A 358 21.53 0.35 -4.39
C LEU A 358 22.95 0.90 -4.21
N TRP A 359 23.87 0.57 -5.13
CA TRP A 359 25.20 1.19 -5.19
C TRP A 359 25.12 2.70 -5.47
N ALA A 360 24.20 3.14 -6.33
CA ALA A 360 23.96 4.56 -6.59
C ALA A 360 23.60 5.30 -5.30
N ILE A 361 22.68 4.75 -4.49
CA ILE A 361 22.34 5.29 -3.18
C ILE A 361 23.55 5.27 -2.23
N LEU A 362 24.27 4.15 -2.13
CA LEU A 362 25.41 3.96 -1.22
C LEU A 362 26.52 4.98 -1.45
N VAL A 363 27.02 5.09 -2.69
CA VAL A 363 28.12 6.00 -3.04
C VAL A 363 27.73 7.46 -2.79
N THR A 364 26.47 7.81 -3.09
CA THR A 364 25.93 9.15 -2.88
C THR A 364 25.78 9.48 -1.40
N ASN A 365 25.32 8.52 -0.59
CA ASN A 365 25.24 8.67 0.86
C ASN A 365 26.64 8.91 1.42
N CYS A 366 27.63 8.09 1.03
CA CYS A 366 29.02 8.24 1.49
C CYS A 366 29.61 9.62 1.16
N GLY A 367 29.36 10.14 -0.05
CA GLY A 367 29.80 11.48 -0.44
C GLY A 367 29.15 12.61 0.38
N GLN A 368 27.86 12.44 0.69
CA GLN A 368 27.08 13.38 1.52
C GLN A 368 27.50 13.31 3.00
N SER A 369 27.76 12.11 3.54
CA SER A 369 28.30 11.93 4.90
C SER A 369 29.72 12.46 5.04
N TRP A 370 30.58 12.36 4.02
CA TRP A 370 31.91 12.99 4.07
C TRP A 370 31.82 14.50 4.26
N ALA A 371 31.01 15.17 3.43
CA ALA A 371 30.77 16.60 3.54
C ALA A 371 30.12 16.99 4.89
N PHE A 372 29.11 16.23 5.33
CA PHE A 372 28.44 16.44 6.62
C PHE A 372 29.38 16.28 7.82
N TYR A 373 30.17 15.21 7.89
CA TYR A 373 31.08 14.99 9.02
C TYR A 373 32.27 15.94 9.02
N THR A 374 32.76 16.38 7.85
CA THR A 374 33.70 17.51 7.75
C THR A 374 33.10 18.78 8.38
N GLN A 375 31.82 19.06 8.13
CA GLN A 375 31.14 20.23 8.70
C GLN A 375 30.72 20.08 10.18
N LEU A 376 30.64 18.85 10.70
CA LEU A 376 30.19 18.56 12.07
C LEU A 376 31.35 18.43 13.07
N ILE A 377 32.44 17.77 12.67
CA ILE A 377 33.56 17.41 13.56
C ILE A 377 34.68 18.46 13.45
N GLU A 378 35.02 18.86 12.23
CA GLU A 378 36.22 19.69 11.97
C GLU A 378 35.93 21.20 11.93
N LEU A 379 34.67 21.59 11.71
CA LEU A 379 34.30 23.01 11.64
C LEU A 379 34.52 23.78 12.96
N PRO A 380 34.22 23.24 14.16
CA PRO A 380 34.55 23.90 15.42
C PRO A 380 36.06 24.17 15.58
N THR A 381 36.90 23.23 15.12
CA THR A 381 38.36 23.36 15.09
C THR A 381 38.79 24.50 14.17
N TYR A 382 38.31 24.51 12.92
CA TYR A 382 38.57 25.59 11.96
C TYR A 382 38.14 26.98 12.48
N MET A 383 36.96 27.07 13.10
CA MET A 383 36.43 28.31 13.69
C MET A 383 37.29 28.82 14.87
N LYS A 384 37.86 27.93 15.68
CA LYS A 384 38.75 28.28 16.81
C LYS A 384 40.18 28.59 16.34
N ASN A 385 40.77 27.69 15.55
CA ASN A 385 42.21 27.66 15.28
C ASN A 385 42.60 28.51 14.06
N ILE A 386 41.73 28.65 13.05
CA ILE A 386 42.00 29.51 11.88
C ILE A 386 41.26 30.84 11.97
N LEU A 387 40.00 30.85 12.40
CA LEU A 387 39.18 32.07 12.44
C LEU A 387 39.10 32.74 13.82
N HIS A 388 39.67 32.15 14.88
CA HIS A 388 39.77 32.72 16.23
C HIS A 388 38.46 33.30 16.77
N PHE A 389 37.41 32.47 16.80
CA PHE A 389 36.17 32.71 17.55
C PHE A 389 36.24 32.09 18.96
N ASP A 390 35.70 32.81 19.96
CA ASP A 390 35.53 32.33 21.34
C ASP A 390 34.56 31.14 21.41
N ILE A 391 34.66 30.30 22.45
CA ILE A 391 33.93 29.03 22.56
C ILE A 391 32.40 29.22 22.46
N GLU A 392 31.83 30.21 23.15
CA GLU A 392 30.38 30.47 23.08
C GLU A 392 29.95 30.89 21.66
N GLN A 393 30.69 31.83 21.05
CA GLN A 393 30.43 32.31 19.69
C GLN A 393 30.56 31.17 18.68
N ASN A 394 31.60 30.35 18.81
CA ASN A 394 31.84 29.17 17.99
C ASN A 394 30.64 28.20 18.07
N SER A 395 30.23 27.80 19.29
CA SER A 395 29.09 26.89 19.50
C SER A 395 27.76 27.40 18.92
N LEU A 396 27.54 28.72 18.97
CA LEU A 396 26.36 29.36 18.39
C LEU A 396 26.45 29.39 16.85
N LEU A 397 27.58 29.83 16.29
CA LEU A 397 27.77 29.96 14.85
C LEU A 397 27.83 28.60 14.14
N THR A 398 28.42 27.56 14.74
CA THR A 398 28.41 26.19 14.19
C THR A 398 27.02 25.56 14.21
N SER A 399 26.08 26.05 15.04
CA SER A 399 24.69 25.58 15.01
C SER A 399 23.90 26.10 13.79
N LEU A 400 24.29 27.26 13.22
CA LEU A 400 23.52 27.94 12.17
C LEU A 400 23.40 27.16 10.85
N PRO A 401 24.42 26.45 10.34
CA PRO A 401 24.28 25.56 9.18
C PRO A 401 23.29 24.39 9.38
N TYR A 402 23.11 23.91 10.63
CA TYR A 402 22.12 22.87 10.94
C TYR A 402 20.71 23.46 11.06
N LEU A 403 20.60 24.68 11.59
CA LEU A 403 19.35 25.44 11.59
C LEU A 403 18.89 25.74 10.16
N SER A 404 19.77 26.25 9.28
CA SER A 404 19.41 26.51 7.89
C SER A 404 19.11 25.23 7.11
N SER A 405 19.87 24.15 7.32
CA SER A 405 19.57 22.80 6.81
C SER A 405 18.14 22.37 7.16
N TRP A 406 17.73 22.52 8.43
CA TRP A 406 16.39 22.13 8.88
C TRP A 406 15.27 22.93 8.20
N TRP A 407 15.36 24.26 8.18
CA TRP A 407 14.36 25.12 7.55
C TRP A 407 14.31 24.92 6.03
N CYS A 408 15.45 24.83 5.35
CA CYS A 408 15.50 24.69 3.90
C CYS A 408 15.17 23.27 3.43
N GLY A 409 15.44 22.22 4.22
CA GLY A 409 14.96 20.86 3.94
C GLY A 409 13.43 20.74 3.95
N ILE A 410 12.74 21.53 4.80
CA ILE A 410 11.27 21.62 4.82
C ILE A 410 10.75 22.39 3.60
N LEU A 411 11.40 23.48 3.20
CA LEU A 411 10.92 24.40 2.16
C LEU A 411 11.29 24.00 0.72
N PHE A 412 12.45 23.37 0.50
CA PHE A 412 13.04 23.17 -0.83
C PHE A 412 13.20 21.70 -1.23
N SER A 413 12.37 20.80 -0.69
CA SER A 413 12.34 19.36 -0.99
C SER A 413 12.11 18.99 -2.47
N LEU A 414 11.81 19.97 -3.34
CA LEU A 414 11.68 19.83 -4.79
C LEU A 414 12.92 20.27 -5.59
N LEU A 415 13.90 20.96 -4.97
CA LEU A 415 15.13 21.44 -5.63
C LEU A 415 16.35 20.60 -5.24
N ALA A 416 16.19 19.28 -5.23
CA ALA A 416 17.20 18.32 -4.78
C ALA A 416 18.40 18.20 -5.76
N THR A 417 19.32 19.17 -5.72
CA THR A 417 20.59 19.13 -6.47
C THR A 417 21.78 19.30 -5.52
N SER A 418 22.48 18.20 -5.25
CA SER A 418 23.68 18.11 -4.39
C SER A 418 24.91 18.91 -4.89
N VAL A 419 24.78 19.60 -6.03
CA VAL A 419 25.80 20.49 -6.60
C VAL A 419 25.97 21.74 -5.73
N VAL A 420 24.88 22.31 -5.19
CA VAL A 420 24.93 23.62 -4.50
C VAL A 420 25.78 23.61 -3.23
N PRO A 421 25.70 22.61 -2.32
CA PRO A 421 26.61 22.53 -1.16
C PRO A 421 28.09 22.42 -1.58
N SER A 422 28.36 21.73 -2.69
CA SER A 422 29.73 21.53 -3.19
C SER A 422 30.35 22.83 -3.72
N LEU A 423 29.55 23.67 -4.38
CA LEU A 423 29.94 25.04 -4.74
C LEU A 423 30.15 25.91 -3.48
N GLY A 424 29.37 25.67 -2.42
CA GLY A 424 29.52 26.30 -1.11
C GLY A 424 30.89 26.05 -0.46
N PHE A 425 31.32 24.78 -0.39
CA PHE A 425 32.66 24.43 0.12
C PHE A 425 33.80 25.05 -0.71
N ILE A 426 33.66 25.08 -2.05
CA ILE A 426 34.62 25.76 -2.93
C ILE A 426 34.66 27.27 -2.65
N ALA A 427 33.51 27.91 -2.44
CA ALA A 427 33.46 29.33 -2.09
C ALA A 427 34.08 29.63 -0.71
N VAL A 428 33.86 28.77 0.30
CA VAL A 428 34.49 28.90 1.63
C VAL A 428 36.02 28.83 1.52
N ALA A 429 36.56 27.90 0.71
CA ALA A 429 38.00 27.80 0.46
C ALA A 429 38.59 29.08 -0.18
N LEU A 430 37.84 29.72 -1.09
CA LEU A 430 38.31 30.89 -1.85
C LEU A 430 38.20 32.24 -1.09
N VAL A 431 37.34 32.34 -0.07
CA VAL A 431 37.11 33.60 0.67
C VAL A 431 38.22 33.93 1.68
N GLY A 432 38.94 32.92 2.18
CA GLY A 432 40.02 33.13 3.16
C GLY A 432 39.52 33.73 4.49
N CYS A 433 40.25 34.71 5.02
CA CYS A 433 40.09 35.18 6.41
C CYS A 433 38.86 36.06 6.73
N ASN A 434 37.90 36.23 5.80
CA ASN A 434 36.70 37.03 6.08
C ASN A 434 35.69 36.21 6.89
N ARG A 435 35.72 36.40 8.21
CA ARG A 435 34.88 35.71 9.22
C ARG A 435 33.38 35.76 8.89
N GLU A 436 32.86 36.93 8.50
CA GLU A 436 31.42 37.10 8.18
C GLU A 436 31.04 36.35 6.90
N ALA A 437 31.83 36.50 5.85
CA ALA A 437 31.57 35.86 4.55
C ALA A 437 31.69 34.33 4.63
N VAL A 438 32.68 33.80 5.35
CA VAL A 438 32.81 32.36 5.60
C VAL A 438 31.61 31.83 6.38
N THR A 439 31.20 32.50 7.46
CA THR A 439 30.03 32.12 8.26
C THR A 439 28.76 32.08 7.40
N LEU A 440 28.53 33.12 6.59
CA LEU A 440 27.38 33.20 5.68
C LEU A 440 27.39 32.06 4.64
N LEU A 441 28.54 31.77 4.03
CA LEU A 441 28.68 30.70 3.05
C LEU A 441 28.48 29.31 3.66
N LEU A 442 28.92 29.07 4.90
CA LEU A 442 28.64 27.82 5.62
C LEU A 442 27.14 27.67 5.93
N VAL A 443 26.46 28.74 6.32
CA VAL A 443 25.00 28.74 6.53
C VAL A 443 24.26 28.45 5.22
N VAL A 444 24.70 28.99 4.08
CA VAL A 444 24.15 28.66 2.75
C VAL A 444 24.47 27.21 2.35
N THR A 445 25.67 26.73 2.65
CA THR A 445 26.10 25.33 2.36
C THR A 445 25.22 24.33 3.11
N GLY A 446 25.01 24.54 4.41
CA GLY A 446 24.10 23.74 5.23
C GLY A 446 22.65 23.78 4.74
N ALA A 447 22.15 24.96 4.32
CA ALA A 447 20.79 25.14 3.82
C ALA A 447 20.45 24.18 2.66
N PHE A 448 21.32 24.10 1.65
CA PHE A 448 21.13 23.19 0.52
C PHE A 448 21.48 21.73 0.86
N GLY A 449 22.31 21.49 1.89
CA GLY A 449 22.53 20.15 2.44
C GLY A 449 21.24 19.51 2.99
N GLY A 450 20.35 20.30 3.59
CA GLY A 450 19.08 19.81 4.13
C GLY A 450 18.11 19.24 3.07
N ALA A 451 18.13 19.77 1.84
CA ALA A 451 17.24 19.33 0.76
C ALA A 451 17.49 17.87 0.29
N VAL A 452 18.69 17.34 0.57
CA VAL A 452 19.11 15.96 0.22
C VAL A 452 18.21 14.88 0.85
N TYR A 453 17.73 15.11 2.08
CA TYR A 453 17.00 14.11 2.87
C TYR A 453 15.70 13.65 2.20
N ALA A 454 15.04 14.50 1.41
CA ALA A 454 13.81 14.16 0.70
C ALA A 454 14.02 13.19 -0.48
N GLY A 455 15.24 13.12 -1.03
CA GLY A 455 15.59 12.29 -2.18
C GLY A 455 16.27 10.98 -1.80
N ASN A 456 17.61 11.01 -1.70
CA ASN A 456 18.47 9.82 -1.63
C ASN A 456 18.07 8.83 -0.51
N GLN A 457 17.86 9.35 0.70
CA GLN A 457 17.55 8.53 1.89
C GLN A 457 16.26 7.71 1.73
N MET A 458 15.25 8.26 1.05
CA MET A 458 13.95 7.62 0.88
C MET A 458 13.96 6.51 -0.18
N ASN A 459 14.95 6.53 -1.09
CA ASN A 459 14.94 5.67 -2.27
C ASN A 459 15.06 4.17 -1.94
N HIS A 460 15.62 3.81 -0.77
CA HIS A 460 15.58 2.44 -0.23
C HIS A 460 14.16 1.86 -0.19
N MET A 461 13.17 2.64 0.26
CA MET A 461 11.77 2.21 0.37
C MET A 461 11.08 2.10 -0.99
N ALA A 462 11.63 2.74 -2.03
CA ALA A 462 11.17 2.60 -3.41
C ALA A 462 11.77 1.37 -4.09
N LEU A 463 13.05 1.04 -3.84
CA LEU A 463 13.71 -0.16 -4.37
C LEU A 463 13.13 -1.47 -3.79
N SER A 464 12.81 -1.50 -2.48
CA SER A 464 12.02 -2.58 -1.87
C SER A 464 11.48 -2.17 -0.49
N PRO A 465 10.15 -2.12 -0.29
CA PRO A 465 9.55 -1.93 1.02
C PRO A 465 9.85 -3.06 2.02
N HIS A 466 10.17 -4.27 1.53
CA HIS A 466 10.36 -5.46 2.37
C HIS A 466 11.75 -5.56 3.01
N TYR A 467 12.79 -5.11 2.29
CA TYR A 467 14.17 -5.12 2.78
C TYR A 467 14.67 -3.72 3.14
N ALA A 468 13.77 -2.75 3.32
CA ALA A 468 14.11 -1.34 3.52
C ALA A 468 15.03 -1.11 4.74
N GLY A 469 14.76 -1.78 5.87
CA GLY A 469 15.58 -1.71 7.08
C GLY A 469 16.99 -2.28 6.86
N THR A 470 17.09 -3.51 6.34
CA THR A 470 18.36 -4.15 5.96
C THR A 470 19.17 -3.31 4.95
N MET A 471 18.55 -2.83 3.87
CA MET A 471 19.23 -2.00 2.85
C MET A 471 19.73 -0.68 3.43
N TYR A 472 18.89 0.01 4.22
CA TYR A 472 19.31 1.22 4.91
C TYR A 472 20.48 0.95 5.85
N GLY A 473 20.45 -0.17 6.58
CA GLY A 473 21.57 -0.61 7.42
C GLY A 473 22.88 -0.77 6.63
N ILE A 474 22.84 -1.32 5.41
CA ILE A 474 24.04 -1.52 4.56
C ILE A 474 24.58 -0.16 4.08
N THR A 475 23.75 0.67 3.47
CA THR A 475 24.20 1.95 2.90
C THR A 475 24.60 2.94 3.99
N ASN A 476 23.91 2.95 5.13
CA ASN A 476 24.21 3.81 6.26
C ASN A 476 25.44 3.31 7.04
N ALA A 477 25.69 2.00 7.15
CA ALA A 477 26.95 1.48 7.69
C ALA A 477 28.15 2.03 6.90
N ALA A 478 28.15 1.86 5.56
CA ALA A 478 29.20 2.38 4.69
C ALA A 478 29.33 3.91 4.81
N SER A 479 28.21 4.64 4.80
CA SER A 479 28.20 6.10 4.89
C SER A 479 28.79 6.64 6.19
N ASN A 480 28.56 5.96 7.32
CA ASN A 480 29.08 6.40 8.61
C ASN A 480 30.52 5.96 8.89
N MET A 481 31.13 5.13 8.02
CA MET A 481 32.59 4.98 8.01
C MET A 481 33.28 6.31 7.64
N CYS A 482 32.65 7.17 6.83
CA CYS A 482 33.14 8.54 6.58
C CYS A 482 33.25 9.37 7.88
N GLY A 483 32.50 9.03 8.93
CA GLY A 483 32.53 9.71 10.24
C GLY A 483 33.85 9.56 11.01
N PHE A 484 34.65 8.54 10.70
CA PHE A 484 36.04 8.43 11.20
C PHE A 484 37.09 8.57 10.09
N LEU A 485 36.77 8.18 8.85
CA LEU A 485 37.71 8.31 7.72
C LEU A 485 37.96 9.77 7.33
N ALA A 486 36.97 10.67 7.41
CA ALA A 486 37.16 12.09 7.10
C ALA A 486 38.06 12.78 8.15
N PRO A 487 37.77 12.72 9.48
CA PRO A 487 38.70 13.22 10.51
C PRO A 487 40.12 12.65 10.39
N TYR A 488 40.26 11.34 10.12
CA TYR A 488 41.57 10.72 9.94
C TYR A 488 42.35 11.29 8.74
N ALA A 489 41.69 11.43 7.58
CA ALA A 489 42.30 12.03 6.40
C ALA A 489 42.64 13.52 6.60
N ILE A 490 41.81 14.26 7.34
CA ILE A 490 41.99 15.68 7.63
C ILE A 490 43.14 15.88 8.62
N GLY A 491 43.24 15.06 9.67
CA GLY A 491 44.39 15.03 10.59
C GLY A 491 45.71 14.75 9.88
N LEU A 492 45.73 13.84 8.89
CA LEU A 492 46.91 13.59 8.05
C LEU A 492 47.28 14.76 7.12
N LEU A 493 46.30 15.54 6.66
CA LEU A 493 46.51 16.74 5.82
C LEU A 493 47.01 17.95 6.63
N ILE A 494 46.65 18.02 7.91
CA ILE A 494 46.93 19.15 8.80
C ILE A 494 48.20 18.93 9.64
N ASN A 495 48.34 17.74 10.25
CA ASN A 495 49.50 17.19 10.95
C ASN A 495 50.52 18.24 11.47
N GLY A 496 50.17 18.93 12.56
CA GLY A 496 51.07 19.84 13.28
C GLY A 496 51.34 21.20 12.61
N LYS A 497 50.64 21.58 11.52
CA LYS A 497 50.81 22.87 10.83
C LYS A 497 49.49 23.53 10.37
N GLU A 498 48.48 23.59 11.24
CA GLU A 498 47.19 24.29 11.05
C GLU A 498 47.31 25.59 10.25
N THR A 499 47.02 25.53 8.94
CA THR A 499 47.18 26.67 8.01
C THR A 499 46.04 26.74 7.01
N LEU A 500 45.69 27.97 6.60
CA LEU A 500 44.59 28.23 5.67
C LEU A 500 44.71 27.42 4.36
N GLY A 501 45.93 27.26 3.83
CA GLY A 501 46.22 26.49 2.62
C GLY A 501 46.10 24.96 2.76
N GLN A 502 46.07 24.41 3.99
CA GLN A 502 45.68 23.02 4.22
C GLN A 502 44.16 22.89 4.29
N TRP A 503 43.49 23.77 5.04
CA TRP A 503 42.03 23.79 5.16
C TRP A 503 41.33 24.02 3.81
N GLN A 504 41.92 24.79 2.90
CA GLN A 504 41.49 24.85 1.50
C GLN A 504 41.45 23.46 0.82
N LYS A 505 42.47 22.62 1.01
CA LYS A 505 42.50 21.25 0.47
C LYS A 505 41.40 20.37 1.09
N VAL A 506 41.14 20.52 2.39
CA VAL A 506 40.05 19.82 3.10
C VAL A 506 38.70 20.14 2.46
N PHE A 507 38.39 21.43 2.24
CA PHE A 507 37.14 21.84 1.60
C PHE A 507 37.06 21.41 0.11
N TYR A 508 38.15 21.45 -0.65
CA TYR A 508 38.18 20.94 -2.02
C TYR A 508 37.95 19.43 -2.11
N ILE A 509 38.51 18.64 -1.17
CA ILE A 509 38.26 17.19 -1.09
C ILE A 509 36.80 16.91 -0.77
N ALA A 510 36.22 17.61 0.22
CA ALA A 510 34.80 17.47 0.57
C ALA A 510 33.87 17.81 -0.63
N ALA A 511 34.18 18.88 -1.37
CA ALA A 511 33.44 19.25 -2.58
C ALA A 511 33.57 18.19 -3.69
N ALA A 512 34.79 17.71 -3.98
CA ALA A 512 35.04 16.72 -5.02
C ALA A 512 34.36 15.36 -4.74
N VAL A 513 34.45 14.89 -3.49
CA VAL A 513 33.82 13.65 -3.03
C VAL A 513 32.29 13.73 -3.11
N ASN A 514 31.69 14.85 -2.71
CA ASN A 514 30.24 15.05 -2.83
C ASN A 514 29.78 15.17 -4.29
N ILE A 515 30.52 15.88 -5.16
CA ILE A 515 30.24 15.96 -6.61
C ILE A 515 30.30 14.58 -7.27
N ALA A 516 31.33 13.79 -6.99
CA ALA A 516 31.49 12.45 -7.56
C ALA A 516 30.30 11.53 -7.21
N GLY A 517 29.89 11.50 -5.93
CA GLY A 517 28.69 10.78 -5.51
C GLY A 517 27.42 11.29 -6.18
N SER A 518 27.28 12.61 -6.31
CA SER A 518 26.11 13.25 -6.94
C SER A 518 25.95 12.89 -8.43
N ILE A 519 27.07 12.83 -9.17
CA ILE A 519 27.08 12.41 -10.58
C ILE A 519 26.73 10.92 -10.68
N PHE A 520 27.28 10.09 -9.79
CA PHE A 520 26.97 8.66 -9.75
C PHE A 520 25.48 8.39 -9.43
N TYR A 521 24.85 9.19 -8.56
CA TYR A 521 23.40 9.16 -8.36
C TYR A 521 22.63 9.45 -9.65
N ALA A 522 22.96 10.56 -10.32
CA ALA A 522 22.22 11.05 -11.48
C ALA A 522 22.28 10.09 -12.69
N LEU A 523 23.32 9.26 -12.77
CA LEU A 523 23.49 8.28 -13.84
C LEU A 523 22.84 6.91 -13.54
N PHE A 524 22.74 6.51 -12.27
CA PHE A 524 22.48 5.10 -11.90
C PHE A 524 21.36 4.88 -10.87
N ALA A 525 20.82 5.92 -10.26
CA ALA A 525 19.69 5.78 -9.34
C ALA A 525 18.40 5.43 -10.10
N SER A 526 17.59 4.55 -9.51
CA SER A 526 16.21 4.29 -9.94
C SER A 526 15.27 4.41 -8.73
N ALA A 527 14.03 4.83 -8.98
CA ALA A 527 12.93 4.83 -8.01
C ALA A 527 11.90 3.70 -8.29
N THR A 528 12.23 2.74 -9.16
CA THR A 528 11.39 1.56 -9.42
C THR A 528 11.72 0.43 -8.46
N GLU A 529 10.68 -0.22 -7.92
CA GLU A 529 10.85 -1.44 -7.14
C GLU A 529 11.60 -2.52 -7.95
N GLN A 530 12.55 -3.19 -7.29
CA GLN A 530 13.52 -4.05 -7.95
C GLN A 530 13.00 -5.49 -8.07
N PRO A 531 13.41 -6.25 -9.12
CA PRO A 531 12.88 -7.61 -9.35
C PRO A 531 13.00 -8.55 -8.15
N TRP A 532 14.09 -8.44 -7.36
CA TRP A 532 14.33 -9.26 -6.17
C TRP A 532 13.52 -8.83 -4.92
N SER A 533 12.72 -7.75 -4.99
CA SER A 533 11.67 -7.46 -4.00
C SER A 533 10.51 -8.46 -4.12
N TYR A 534 10.25 -8.92 -5.35
CA TYR A 534 9.26 -9.94 -5.68
C TYR A 534 9.88 -11.34 -5.64
N GLN A 535 9.34 -12.25 -4.84
CA GLN A 535 9.66 -13.67 -4.99
C GLN A 535 8.73 -14.33 -6.01
N SER A 536 9.29 -15.18 -6.89
CA SER A 536 8.49 -16.16 -7.62
C SER A 536 7.91 -17.19 -6.63
N GLN A 537 6.89 -17.97 -7.04
CA GLN A 537 6.35 -19.01 -6.16
C GLN A 537 7.27 -20.24 -5.99
N GLU A 538 8.46 -20.23 -6.59
CA GLU A 538 9.39 -21.36 -6.59
C GLU A 538 10.20 -21.45 -5.29
N ASP A 539 10.68 -20.32 -4.75
CA ASP A 539 11.41 -20.28 -3.47
C ASP A 539 10.62 -20.92 -2.32
N LYS A 540 9.29 -20.72 -2.29
CA LYS A 540 8.40 -21.29 -1.27
C LYS A 540 8.28 -22.83 -1.35
N LYS A 541 8.75 -23.49 -2.42
CA LYS A 541 8.91 -24.96 -2.50
C LYS A 541 10.23 -25.48 -1.91
N ILE A 542 11.19 -24.61 -1.63
CA ILE A 542 12.51 -25.00 -1.11
C ILE A 542 12.49 -24.99 0.43
N ASP A 543 12.10 -23.87 1.06
CA ASP A 543 11.98 -23.78 2.53
C ASP A 543 11.01 -24.84 3.12
N THR A 544 9.97 -25.24 2.37
CA THR A 544 9.00 -26.27 2.78
C THR A 544 9.51 -27.69 2.71
N ARG A 545 10.68 -27.96 2.09
CA ARG A 545 11.33 -29.28 2.13
C ARG A 545 12.24 -29.46 3.35
N SER A 546 12.72 -28.38 3.96
CA SER A 546 13.63 -28.44 5.12
C SER A 546 12.96 -28.53 6.50
N GLU A 547 11.64 -28.34 6.59
CA GLU A 547 10.88 -28.39 7.85
C GLU A 547 9.96 -29.63 7.97
N HIS A 548 10.31 -30.76 7.33
CA HIS A 548 9.57 -32.04 7.48
C HIS A 548 10.39 -33.22 8.02
N ASP A 549 11.72 -33.13 8.10
CA ASP A 549 12.59 -34.23 8.54
C ASP A 549 12.75 -34.34 10.09
N ILE A 550 11.70 -34.02 10.85
CA ILE A 550 11.66 -34.19 12.31
C ILE A 550 10.33 -34.82 12.75
N GLU A 551 10.23 -36.15 12.61
CA GLU A 551 9.17 -36.92 13.27
C GLU A 551 9.45 -37.08 14.77
N PRO A 552 8.43 -36.92 15.65
CA PRO A 552 8.52 -37.33 17.04
C PRO A 552 8.19 -38.82 17.18
N GLU A 553 9.20 -39.67 17.42
CA GLU A 553 8.97 -41.08 17.77
C GLU A 553 8.08 -41.19 19.02
N LEU A 554 6.96 -41.92 18.91
CA LEU A 554 6.25 -42.47 20.06
C LEU A 554 6.03 -43.98 19.88
N PHE A 555 6.37 -44.73 20.92
CA PHE A 555 6.47 -46.19 20.92
C PHE A 555 5.17 -46.91 20.50
N TYR A 556 5.29 -47.87 19.56
CA TYR A 556 4.87 -49.27 19.80
C TYR A 556 5.57 -50.24 18.81
N ARG A 557 5.95 -51.44 19.29
CA ARG A 557 6.55 -52.59 18.56
C ARG A 557 5.83 -53.89 19.01
N PRO A 558 6.04 -55.08 18.38
CA PRO A 558 6.80 -55.43 17.17
C PRO A 558 5.82 -55.69 15.97
N VAL A 559 5.97 -56.51 14.92
CA VAL A 559 6.84 -57.64 14.45
C VAL A 559 6.89 -57.56 12.90
N GLY A 560 7.90 -58.02 12.13
CA GLY A 560 9.20 -58.61 12.47
C GLY A 560 9.59 -59.85 11.62
N THR A 561 9.88 -59.69 10.32
CA THR A 561 10.54 -60.70 9.46
C THR A 561 11.21 -60.07 8.23
N MET A 562 12.22 -60.78 7.66
CA MET A 562 12.99 -60.45 6.45
C MET A 562 12.57 -61.41 5.29
N PRO A 563 12.81 -61.12 3.99
CA PRO A 563 14.12 -61.42 3.37
C PRO A 563 14.58 -60.51 2.19
N LEU A 564 15.64 -60.96 1.50
CA LEU A 564 16.55 -60.25 0.60
C LEU A 564 16.10 -60.14 -0.89
N GLY A 565 16.77 -59.24 -1.64
CA GLY A 565 16.94 -59.30 -3.11
C GLY A 565 16.09 -58.29 -3.91
N THR A 566 16.53 -57.74 -5.06
CA THR A 566 17.80 -57.85 -5.82
C THR A 566 18.01 -56.62 -6.73
N ASN A 567 19.28 -56.34 -7.10
CA ASN A 567 19.82 -55.99 -8.43
C ASN A 567 18.83 -55.59 -9.58
N LEU A 568 19.10 -54.65 -10.50
CA LEU A 568 20.27 -53.77 -10.79
C LEU A 568 19.79 -52.28 -10.80
N GLU A 569 20.35 -51.22 -11.41
CA GLU A 569 21.44 -50.99 -12.39
C GLU A 569 22.01 -49.55 -12.22
N VAL A 570 22.63 -48.96 -13.26
CA VAL A 570 23.46 -47.75 -13.26
C VAL A 570 23.23 -46.95 -14.55
N GLN A 571 23.26 -45.61 -14.46
CA GLN A 571 23.81 -44.80 -15.57
C GLN A 571 24.40 -43.47 -15.07
N GLU A 572 25.70 -43.30 -15.24
CA GLU A 572 26.42 -42.03 -15.01
C GLU A 572 26.50 -41.22 -16.31
N ILE A 573 26.44 -39.88 -16.23
CA ILE A 573 27.21 -39.01 -17.15
C ILE A 573 27.88 -37.88 -16.35
N ASN A 574 29.17 -37.71 -16.64
CA ASN A 574 30.12 -36.76 -16.06
C ASN A 574 29.69 -35.28 -16.09
N LEU A 575 30.29 -34.51 -15.17
CA LEU A 575 30.63 -33.09 -15.39
C LEU A 575 32.10 -32.89 -14.99
N GLY A 576 32.90 -32.34 -15.91
CA GLY A 576 34.36 -32.25 -15.79
C GLY A 576 34.86 -31.14 -14.85
N VAL A 577 36.15 -31.19 -14.51
CA VAL A 577 36.79 -30.32 -13.51
C VAL A 577 38.06 -29.68 -14.09
N GLU A 578 38.16 -28.35 -13.97
CA GLU A 578 39.40 -27.59 -13.75
C GLU A 578 39.06 -26.55 -12.65
N THR A 579 39.65 -26.50 -11.45
CA THR A 579 41.05 -26.24 -11.01
C THR A 579 41.67 -24.98 -11.64
N SER A 580 42.22 -24.02 -10.88
CA SER A 580 43.09 -24.21 -9.71
C SER A 580 43.17 -23.01 -8.73
N MET A 581 43.30 -23.30 -7.42
CA MET A 581 44.25 -22.69 -6.42
C MET A 581 44.21 -21.16 -6.14
N LEU A 582 44.62 -20.59 -4.99
CA LEU A 582 45.12 -20.95 -3.62
C LEU A 582 44.96 -19.66 -2.73
N VAL A 583 45.27 -19.44 -1.44
CA VAL A 583 45.93 -20.09 -0.26
C VAL A 583 45.05 -19.66 0.95
N ALA A 584 44.46 -20.48 1.83
CA ALA A 584 44.94 -21.42 2.87
C ALA A 584 45.62 -20.81 4.12
N PHE A 585 44.97 -20.93 5.30
CA PHE A 585 45.50 -21.29 6.66
C PHE A 585 44.31 -21.23 7.66
N GLU A 586 43.77 -22.33 8.21
CA GLU A 586 44.19 -23.15 9.38
C GLU A 586 44.24 -22.36 10.72
N THR A 587 43.80 -22.86 11.90
CA THR A 587 43.82 -24.24 12.44
C THR A 587 42.67 -24.61 13.42
N ARG A 588 42.23 -25.90 13.38
CA ARG A 588 42.01 -26.92 14.46
C ARG A 588 41.26 -26.54 15.77
N SER A 589 40.50 -27.42 16.45
CA SER A 589 40.74 -28.86 16.72
C SER A 589 39.44 -29.71 16.92
N LYS A 590 39.57 -31.01 17.29
CA LYS A 590 38.51 -32.06 17.39
C LYS A 590 38.56 -32.84 18.72
N ARG A 591 37.61 -33.78 18.93
CA ARG A 591 37.61 -34.99 19.81
C ARG A 591 37.20 -34.82 21.32
N TYR A 592 36.64 -35.82 22.04
CA TYR A 592 35.82 -37.03 21.71
C TYR A 592 35.26 -37.76 22.98
N SER A 593 33.94 -38.05 23.03
CA SER A 593 33.29 -39.23 23.68
C SER A 593 33.29 -39.55 25.21
N LYS A 594 32.21 -40.29 25.61
CA LYS A 594 32.08 -41.36 26.66
C LYS A 594 31.64 -41.08 28.12
N ASN A 595 30.38 -41.45 28.38
CA ASN A 595 29.77 -42.18 29.51
C ASN A 595 30.63 -42.59 30.74
N ARG A 596 30.18 -42.30 31.98
CA ARG A 596 29.37 -43.25 32.80
C ARG A 596 28.86 -42.71 34.16
N SER A 597 27.57 -42.96 34.38
CA SER A 597 26.80 -43.25 35.61
C SER A 597 27.46 -43.51 36.99
N ILE A 598 26.80 -42.95 38.03
CA ILE A 598 26.33 -43.57 39.31
C ILE A 598 27.18 -43.49 40.62
N THR A 599 26.44 -43.31 41.73
CA THR A 599 26.71 -43.45 43.20
C THR A 599 27.47 -42.39 44.02
N ASN A 600 26.68 -41.73 44.88
CA ASN A 600 26.91 -41.25 46.27
C ASN A 600 27.29 -42.43 47.23
N PRO A 601 27.48 -42.29 48.59
CA PRO A 601 27.38 -41.10 49.47
C PRO A 601 28.49 -40.98 50.58
N LEU A 602 28.43 -39.95 51.45
CA LEU A 602 28.22 -40.08 52.92
C LEU A 602 28.16 -38.70 53.64
N PHE A 603 27.82 -38.69 54.94
CA PHE A 603 27.21 -37.55 55.66
C PHE A 603 27.59 -37.48 57.14
N GLN A 604 27.76 -36.27 57.70
CA GLN A 604 27.72 -35.83 59.12
C GLN A 604 28.38 -34.42 59.18
N HIS A 605 27.98 -33.39 59.94
CA HIS A 605 26.83 -33.07 60.81
C HIS A 605 26.28 -31.65 60.36
N GLU A 606 25.39 -30.86 60.99
CA GLU A 606 24.61 -30.92 62.26
C GLU A 606 23.26 -30.17 62.09
N GLN A 607 22.61 -29.76 63.20
CA GLN A 607 21.32 -29.03 63.32
C GLN A 607 21.34 -28.13 64.59
N PRO A 608 20.33 -27.28 64.95
CA PRO A 608 18.88 -27.28 64.59
C PRO A 608 18.28 -25.83 64.36
N PRO A 609 16.96 -25.54 64.50
CA PRO A 609 15.75 -26.22 63.96
C PRO A 609 14.70 -25.29 63.26
N HIS A 610 13.72 -25.95 62.59
CA HIS A 610 12.33 -25.56 62.25
C HIS A 610 12.04 -24.87 60.88
N LEU A 611 10.99 -25.22 60.11
CA LEU A 611 10.03 -26.36 60.16
C LEU A 611 9.47 -26.72 58.74
N ARG A 612 8.72 -27.82 58.62
CA ARG A 612 8.21 -28.46 57.37
C ARG A 612 6.73 -28.09 57.08
N TYR A 613 6.14 -28.07 55.87
CA TYR A 613 6.20 -28.88 54.61
C TYR A 613 5.19 -30.06 54.55
N GLN A 614 4.08 -29.91 53.77
CA GLN A 614 3.19 -30.93 53.14
C GLN A 614 2.02 -30.21 52.41
N ARG A 615 1.58 -30.51 51.16
CA ARG A 615 0.88 -31.67 50.51
C ARG A 615 -0.67 -31.54 50.48
N HIS A 616 -1.27 -32.12 49.42
CA HIS A 616 -2.70 -32.12 49.03
C HIS A 616 -3.23 -30.74 48.55
N VAL A 617 -4.09 -30.57 47.53
CA VAL A 617 -5.05 -31.40 46.75
C VAL A 617 -6.45 -31.53 47.39
N GLU A 618 -7.44 -30.99 46.66
CA GLU A 618 -8.91 -31.06 46.79
C GLU A 618 -9.69 -30.15 47.79
N CYS A 619 -10.64 -29.41 47.19
CA CYS A 619 -12.01 -29.08 47.64
C CYS A 619 -12.32 -28.30 48.95
N ALA A 620 -12.54 -26.98 48.79
CA ALA A 620 -13.79 -26.26 49.14
C ALA A 620 -13.79 -24.94 48.30
N LEU A 621 -14.87 -24.41 47.69
CA LEU A 621 -16.16 -23.96 48.23
C LEU A 621 -15.97 -22.98 49.42
N ASP A 622 -16.53 -21.76 49.43
CA ASP A 622 -17.88 -21.41 48.96
C ASP A 622 -18.05 -19.92 48.54
N GLN A 623 -19.25 -19.62 48.01
CA GLN A 623 -19.92 -18.35 47.74
C GLN A 623 -19.28 -17.01 48.20
N ASN A 624 -19.12 -16.08 47.25
CA ASN A 624 -20.13 -15.02 47.07
C ASN A 624 -20.03 -14.34 45.69
N HIS A 625 -21.09 -14.44 44.89
CA HIS A 625 -21.12 -13.96 43.50
C HIS A 625 -22.34 -13.04 43.28
N TRP A 626 -22.34 -11.85 43.89
CA TRP A 626 -23.45 -10.88 43.83
C TRP A 626 -22.98 -9.42 43.79
N LEU A 627 -23.75 -8.58 43.06
CA LEU A 627 -23.67 -7.10 43.00
C LEU A 627 -22.28 -6.52 42.60
N GLN A 628 -22.06 -5.98 41.40
CA GLN A 628 -22.97 -5.08 40.66
C GLN A 628 -22.87 -5.19 39.12
N VAL A 629 -23.77 -5.99 38.55
CA VAL A 629 -24.47 -5.56 37.33
C VAL A 629 -25.42 -4.42 37.75
N SER A 630 -24.98 -3.16 37.66
CA SER A 630 -25.78 -2.01 38.12
C SER A 630 -25.59 -0.71 37.34
N ARG A 631 -25.49 -0.77 35.99
CA ARG A 631 -25.68 0.42 35.13
C ARG A 631 -26.21 0.18 33.71
N CYS A 632 -27.03 -0.87 33.52
CA CYS A 632 -27.90 -1.03 32.35
C CYS A 632 -29.32 -1.50 32.76
N ALA A 633 -29.86 -0.92 33.83
CA ALA A 633 -31.19 -1.22 34.36
C ALA A 633 -32.13 -0.02 34.19
N LEU A 634 -32.32 0.45 32.94
CA LEU A 634 -33.24 1.55 32.64
C LEU A 634 -33.74 1.52 31.16
N LEU A 635 -34.22 0.36 30.69
CA LEU A 635 -35.17 0.18 29.55
C LEU A 635 -35.41 -1.33 29.28
N ALA A 636 -36.03 -2.03 30.23
CA ALA A 636 -36.46 -3.43 30.06
C ALA A 636 -37.68 -3.79 30.95
N GLY A 637 -38.59 -2.82 31.14
CA GLY A 637 -39.74 -2.91 32.04
C GLY A 637 -40.99 -3.53 31.42
N SER A 638 -40.89 -4.70 30.78
CA SER A 638 -42.05 -5.46 30.27
C SER A 638 -41.69 -6.92 29.94
N LEU A 639 -42.71 -7.77 29.75
CA LEU A 639 -42.61 -9.16 29.27
C LEU A 639 -41.91 -10.18 30.21
N ARG A 640 -42.38 -10.26 31.45
CA ARG A 640 -42.57 -11.56 32.13
C ARG A 640 -44.07 -11.87 32.23
N TYR A 641 -44.60 -12.75 31.38
CA TYR A 641 -45.83 -13.51 31.62
C TYR A 641 -45.94 -14.70 30.65
N VAL A 642 -46.72 -15.72 31.03
CA VAL A 642 -47.06 -16.94 30.25
C VAL A 642 -45.90 -17.89 29.92
N ALA A 643 -45.53 -18.72 30.91
CA ALA A 643 -44.86 -20.01 30.70
C ALA A 643 -45.05 -20.97 31.91
N ALA A 644 -46.29 -21.15 32.38
CA ALA A 644 -46.61 -22.07 33.48
C ALA A 644 -48.02 -22.67 33.31
N PHE A 645 -48.22 -23.86 33.90
CA PHE A 645 -49.43 -24.70 33.92
C PHE A 645 -49.87 -25.37 32.60
N SER A 646 -49.39 -26.62 32.47
CA SER A 646 -50.18 -27.75 31.97
C SER A 646 -50.58 -28.65 33.16
N LEU A 647 -51.61 -29.49 32.99
CA LEU A 647 -52.41 -30.15 34.05
C LEU A 647 -53.40 -29.16 34.73
N GLY A 648 -54.68 -29.48 34.94
CA GLY A 648 -55.46 -30.63 34.47
C GLY A 648 -56.69 -30.88 35.37
N TRP A 649 -57.88 -31.07 34.76
CA TRP A 649 -59.21 -31.18 35.41
C TRP A 649 -59.70 -29.85 36.05
N GLY A 650 -61.00 -29.52 36.13
CA GLY A 650 -62.18 -30.08 35.45
C GLY A 650 -63.53 -29.58 36.00
N ILE A 651 -64.54 -29.52 35.11
CA ILE A 651 -66.01 -29.58 35.39
C ILE A 651 -66.75 -28.29 35.89
N LYS A 652 -67.82 -27.93 35.13
CA LYS A 652 -69.02 -27.07 35.44
C LYS A 652 -68.81 -25.54 35.60
N GLU A 653 -69.46 -24.72 34.76
CA GLU A 653 -70.79 -24.03 34.90
C GLU A 653 -70.68 -22.75 35.77
N ASP A 654 -71.21 -21.57 35.40
CA ASP A 654 -72.31 -21.30 34.45
C ASP A 654 -72.28 -19.90 33.77
N GLY A 655 -73.05 -19.74 32.67
CA GLY A 655 -73.58 -18.45 32.14
C GLY A 655 -72.64 -17.45 31.41
N GLY A 656 -73.15 -16.75 30.36
CA GLY A 656 -72.52 -15.45 29.97
C GLY A 656 -72.53 -14.87 28.54
N VAL A 657 -73.24 -15.42 27.53
CA VAL A 657 -73.37 -14.82 26.15
C VAL A 657 -72.09 -14.86 25.27
N ARG A 658 -72.24 -14.86 23.94
CA ARG A 658 -71.17 -15.10 22.94
C ARG A 658 -70.94 -13.91 22.00
N GLY A 659 -69.66 -13.61 21.73
CA GLY A 659 -69.22 -12.90 20.53
C GLY A 659 -68.93 -13.84 19.36
N THR A 660 -68.80 -13.31 18.13
CA THR A 660 -68.72 -14.08 16.88
C THR A 660 -67.41 -14.85 16.66
N ARG A 661 -67.52 -15.93 15.88
CA ARG A 661 -66.44 -16.82 15.42
C ARG A 661 -65.66 -16.17 14.27
N LEU A 662 -64.33 -16.30 14.28
CA LEU A 662 -63.49 -16.29 13.07
C LEU A 662 -62.59 -17.54 13.08
N GLU A 663 -62.24 -18.03 11.90
CA GLU A 663 -61.76 -19.42 11.72
C GLU A 663 -60.24 -19.50 11.60
N GLY A 664 -59.64 -20.58 12.12
CA GLY A 664 -58.20 -20.77 12.15
C GLY A 664 -57.64 -21.44 10.89
N THR A 665 -56.62 -20.84 10.27
CA THR A 665 -55.97 -21.35 9.05
C THR A 665 -54.46 -21.61 9.24
N ASN A 666 -54.13 -22.89 9.44
CA ASN A 666 -52.88 -23.56 9.07
C ASN A 666 -51.54 -22.78 9.08
N ILE A 667 -50.93 -22.63 10.26
CA ILE A 667 -49.48 -22.35 10.39
C ILE A 667 -48.60 -23.48 9.82
N ARG A 668 -49.16 -24.68 9.58
CA ARG A 668 -48.45 -25.83 8.98
C ARG A 668 -47.97 -25.63 7.52
N ASN A 669 -48.38 -24.56 6.83
CA ASN A 669 -47.98 -24.31 5.44
C ASN A 669 -46.70 -23.49 5.25
N CYS A 670 -46.15 -22.87 6.30
CA CYS A 670 -44.99 -21.96 6.18
C CYS A 670 -43.62 -22.64 6.06
N VAL A 671 -43.55 -23.99 6.03
CA VAL A 671 -42.29 -24.74 5.85
C VAL A 671 -42.30 -25.47 4.51
N LYS A 672 -42.09 -24.71 3.42
CA LYS A 672 -41.79 -25.23 2.08
C LYS A 672 -40.53 -24.56 1.52
N GLY A 673 -39.53 -25.36 1.14
CA GLY A 673 -38.50 -25.00 0.15
C GLY A 673 -37.40 -23.99 0.54
N GLY A 674 -37.43 -23.36 1.72
CA GLY A 674 -36.42 -22.36 2.10
C GLY A 674 -35.02 -22.95 2.29
N ILE A 675 -34.09 -22.65 1.37
CA ILE A 675 -32.66 -22.97 1.53
C ILE A 675 -32.08 -22.10 2.66
N ILE A 676 -31.40 -22.72 3.64
CA ILE A 676 -30.72 -22.02 4.73
C ILE A 676 -29.21 -22.17 4.53
N GLY A 677 -28.55 -21.07 4.15
CA GLY A 677 -27.12 -21.07 3.84
C GLY A 677 -26.60 -19.73 3.31
N LEU A 678 -25.41 -19.79 2.72
CA LEU A 678 -24.83 -18.75 1.87
C LEU A 678 -24.66 -19.31 0.45
N VAL A 679 -24.73 -18.46 -0.57
CA VAL A 679 -24.37 -18.81 -1.96
C VAL A 679 -23.16 -18.01 -2.39
N LEU A 680 -22.19 -18.70 -2.99
CA LEU A 680 -21.01 -18.08 -3.59
C LEU A 680 -21.32 -17.65 -5.02
N GLY A 681 -21.47 -16.35 -5.22
CA GLY A 681 -21.54 -15.71 -6.53
C GLY A 681 -20.15 -15.41 -7.06
N ILE A 682 -19.95 -15.63 -8.36
CA ILE A 682 -18.66 -15.45 -9.05
C ILE A 682 -18.91 -14.73 -10.38
N ASP A 683 -18.11 -13.69 -10.65
CA ASP A 683 -18.10 -12.94 -11.90
C ASP A 683 -16.69 -12.96 -12.50
N ILE A 684 -16.54 -13.54 -13.69
CA ILE A 684 -15.30 -13.60 -14.47
C ILE A 684 -15.35 -12.55 -15.59
N GLY A 685 -15.39 -11.28 -15.18
CA GLY A 685 -15.37 -10.12 -16.07
C GLY A 685 -13.98 -9.85 -16.69
N THR A 686 -13.95 -9.06 -17.77
CA THR A 686 -12.75 -8.86 -18.62
C THR A 686 -11.49 -8.45 -17.85
N THR A 687 -11.56 -7.48 -16.93
CA THR A 687 -10.36 -6.93 -16.23
C THR A 687 -10.18 -7.46 -14.81
N SER A 688 -11.20 -8.06 -14.20
CA SER A 688 -11.15 -8.50 -12.80
C SER A 688 -12.13 -9.63 -12.53
N VAL A 689 -11.71 -10.63 -11.76
CA VAL A 689 -12.64 -11.60 -11.16
C VAL A 689 -13.20 -11.02 -9.86
N LYS A 690 -14.51 -11.16 -9.65
CA LYS A 690 -15.18 -10.80 -8.40
C LYS A 690 -15.90 -12.01 -7.80
N VAL A 691 -16.04 -12.01 -6.48
CA VAL A 691 -16.84 -12.99 -5.73
C VAL A 691 -17.67 -12.31 -4.65
N CYS A 692 -18.80 -12.91 -4.31
CA CYS A 692 -19.65 -12.49 -3.19
C CYS A 692 -20.29 -13.68 -2.47
N LEU A 693 -20.63 -13.51 -1.19
CA LEU A 693 -21.42 -14.47 -0.41
C LEU A 693 -22.79 -13.88 -0.09
N VAL A 694 -23.86 -14.45 -0.62
CA VAL A 694 -25.25 -13.98 -0.43
C VAL A 694 -25.98 -14.90 0.54
N ASP A 695 -26.60 -14.34 1.59
CA ASP A 695 -27.45 -15.12 2.52
C ASP A 695 -28.75 -15.55 1.84
N CYS A 696 -29.08 -16.84 1.89
CA CYS A 696 -30.23 -17.40 1.17
C CYS A 696 -31.60 -16.85 1.62
N VAL A 697 -31.67 -16.33 2.86
CA VAL A 697 -32.91 -15.89 3.53
C VAL A 697 -33.08 -14.38 3.44
N THR A 698 -32.04 -13.59 3.75
CA THR A 698 -32.11 -12.12 3.65
C THR A 698 -31.83 -11.59 2.25
N ARG A 699 -31.25 -12.43 1.37
CA ARG A 699 -30.77 -12.07 0.02
C ARG A 699 -29.73 -10.94 0.01
N GLN A 700 -29.11 -10.64 1.15
CA GLN A 700 -28.07 -9.62 1.27
C GLN A 700 -26.66 -10.20 1.11
N VAL A 701 -25.76 -9.37 0.59
CA VAL A 701 -24.32 -9.68 0.46
C VAL A 701 -23.66 -9.58 1.84
N THR A 702 -23.15 -10.71 2.33
CA THR A 702 -22.43 -10.85 3.61
C THR A 702 -20.92 -10.64 3.47
N PHE A 703 -20.36 -10.87 2.28
CA PHE A 703 -18.95 -10.66 1.94
C PHE A 703 -18.81 -10.41 0.43
N SER A 704 -17.80 -9.63 0.02
CA SER A 704 -17.38 -9.54 -1.38
C SER A 704 -15.90 -9.17 -1.51
N GLN A 705 -15.23 -9.78 -2.50
CA GLN A 705 -13.83 -9.57 -2.85
C GLN A 705 -13.69 -9.47 -4.38
N SER A 706 -12.75 -8.66 -4.85
CA SER A 706 -12.35 -8.64 -6.28
C SER A 706 -10.83 -8.69 -6.44
N LYS A 707 -10.37 -9.11 -7.62
CA LYS A 707 -8.95 -9.19 -7.99
C LYS A 707 -8.80 -8.92 -9.48
N ASP A 708 -8.00 -7.92 -9.82
CA ASP A 708 -7.52 -7.66 -11.19
C ASP A 708 -6.82 -8.91 -11.75
N THR A 709 -7.17 -9.30 -12.98
CA THR A 709 -6.62 -10.50 -13.63
C THR A 709 -5.22 -10.29 -14.18
N GLN A 710 -4.87 -9.05 -14.56
CA GLN A 710 -3.65 -8.70 -15.32
C GLN A 710 -3.41 -9.63 -16.53
N ALA A 711 -4.52 -10.13 -17.12
CA ALA A 711 -4.50 -11.24 -18.06
C ALA A 711 -4.24 -10.83 -19.52
N ASN A 712 -4.38 -9.54 -19.88
CA ASN A 712 -4.23 -9.08 -21.25
C ASN A 712 -2.86 -9.47 -21.85
N VAL A 713 -2.89 -10.06 -23.05
CA VAL A 713 -1.71 -10.52 -23.80
C VAL A 713 -1.63 -9.76 -25.13
N PRO A 714 -0.46 -9.19 -25.50
CA PRO A 714 -0.24 -8.63 -26.82
C PRO A 714 -0.52 -9.67 -27.93
N SER A 715 -1.19 -9.26 -29.00
CA SER A 715 -1.61 -10.17 -30.07
C SER A 715 -0.53 -10.38 -31.14
N ASP A 716 -0.53 -11.57 -31.74
CA ASP A 716 0.19 -11.92 -32.98
C ASP A 716 -0.38 -11.23 -34.24
N GLN A 717 -1.33 -10.30 -34.06
CA GLN A 717 -1.98 -9.49 -35.10
C GLN A 717 -1.89 -7.97 -34.77
N GLY A 718 -1.00 -7.56 -33.86
CA GLY A 718 -0.92 -6.16 -33.43
C GLY A 718 -2.21 -5.69 -32.77
N SER A 719 -2.77 -4.58 -33.25
CA SER A 719 -4.02 -3.98 -32.75
C SER A 719 -5.28 -4.81 -33.06
N GLU A 720 -5.25 -5.72 -34.03
CA GLU A 720 -6.44 -6.43 -34.54
C GLU A 720 -6.80 -7.71 -33.77
N GLY A 721 -6.09 -8.01 -32.69
CA GLY A 721 -6.45 -9.14 -31.82
C GLY A 721 -6.35 -8.80 -30.34
N ASN A 722 -7.20 -9.44 -29.55
CA ASN A 722 -7.38 -9.12 -28.15
C ASN A 722 -7.53 -10.42 -27.37
N LYS A 723 -6.53 -10.70 -26.52
CA LYS A 723 -6.32 -12.01 -25.92
C LYS A 723 -6.02 -11.93 -24.44
N GLN A 724 -6.39 -12.98 -23.71
CA GLN A 724 -6.16 -13.09 -22.27
C GLN A 724 -5.57 -14.44 -21.85
N ASP A 725 -4.68 -14.36 -20.86
CA ASP A 725 -3.98 -15.45 -20.19
C ASP A 725 -4.94 -16.15 -19.21
N VAL A 726 -5.43 -17.33 -19.60
CA VAL A 726 -6.40 -18.12 -18.81
C VAL A 726 -5.82 -18.57 -17.46
N PRO A 727 -4.57 -19.07 -17.34
CA PRO A 727 -3.93 -19.30 -16.05
C PRO A 727 -3.98 -18.10 -15.09
N LYS A 728 -3.75 -16.87 -15.56
CA LYS A 728 -3.90 -15.66 -14.72
C LYS A 728 -5.34 -15.42 -14.26
N ILE A 729 -6.34 -15.61 -15.13
CA ILE A 729 -7.76 -15.46 -14.77
C ILE A 729 -8.14 -16.48 -13.67
N ILE A 730 -7.75 -17.75 -13.84
CA ILE A 730 -8.02 -18.82 -12.85
C ILE A 730 -7.24 -18.56 -11.54
N SER A 731 -6.02 -18.03 -11.62
CA SER A 731 -5.27 -17.60 -10.44
C SER A 731 -5.94 -16.44 -9.69
N ALA A 732 -6.54 -15.48 -10.40
CA ALA A 732 -7.32 -14.39 -9.80
C ALA A 732 -8.61 -14.90 -9.14
N LEU A 733 -9.32 -15.85 -9.77
CA LEU A 733 -10.48 -16.53 -9.20
C LEU A 733 -10.14 -17.26 -7.89
N ASN A 734 -9.09 -18.07 -7.91
CA ASN A 734 -8.61 -18.80 -6.74
C ASN A 734 -8.14 -17.84 -5.62
N ASN A 735 -7.48 -16.74 -5.97
CA ASN A 735 -7.14 -15.67 -5.01
C ASN A 735 -8.39 -15.05 -4.37
N CYS A 736 -9.44 -14.75 -5.15
CA CYS A 736 -10.69 -14.22 -4.65
C CYS A 736 -11.39 -15.16 -3.64
N VAL A 737 -11.56 -16.44 -3.99
CA VAL A 737 -12.24 -17.42 -3.11
C VAL A 737 -11.39 -17.76 -1.87
N SER A 738 -10.06 -17.80 -2.00
CA SER A 738 -9.16 -18.04 -0.85
C SER A 738 -9.24 -16.97 0.26
N ARG A 739 -9.79 -15.79 -0.06
CA ARG A 739 -9.98 -14.64 0.84
C ARG A 739 -11.37 -14.59 1.49
N CYS A 740 -12.32 -15.43 1.09
CA CYS A 740 -13.61 -15.53 1.75
C CYS A 740 -13.46 -16.03 3.22
N PRO A 741 -14.34 -15.64 4.15
CA PRO A 741 -14.19 -16.01 5.56
C PRO A 741 -14.20 -17.53 5.76
N LYS A 742 -13.17 -18.09 6.39
CA LYS A 742 -12.95 -19.54 6.48
C LYS A 742 -14.03 -20.25 7.30
N ASP A 743 -14.64 -19.55 8.23
CA ASP A 743 -15.83 -19.95 9.00
C ASP A 743 -17.09 -20.07 8.12
N GLN A 744 -17.22 -19.19 7.11
CA GLN A 744 -18.32 -19.18 6.15
C GLN A 744 -18.14 -20.18 4.99
N LEU A 745 -16.90 -20.59 4.70
CA LEU A 745 -16.62 -21.66 3.74
C LEU A 745 -16.75 -23.07 4.35
N LYS A 746 -16.27 -23.28 5.59
CA LYS A 746 -16.02 -24.61 6.14
C LYS A 746 -17.22 -25.27 6.81
N LYS A 747 -17.26 -26.60 6.71
CA LYS A 747 -18.09 -27.48 7.56
C LYS A 747 -17.52 -27.53 8.98
N ALA A 748 -18.20 -26.88 9.93
CA ALA A 748 -17.88 -27.04 11.36
C ALA A 748 -18.09 -28.50 11.80
N LYS A 749 -17.16 -29.04 12.61
CA LYS A 749 -17.37 -30.31 13.32
C LYS A 749 -18.46 -30.11 14.39
N CYS A 750 -19.57 -30.82 14.29
CA CYS A 750 -20.46 -31.02 15.43
C CYS A 750 -19.91 -32.17 16.28
N GLU A 751 -19.12 -31.85 17.30
CA GLU A 751 -18.76 -32.83 18.34
C GLU A 751 -19.95 -33.01 19.29
N LEU A 752 -20.90 -33.84 18.84
CA LEU A 752 -22.04 -34.29 19.63
C LEU A 752 -21.55 -35.18 20.78
N TYR A 753 -21.37 -34.58 21.95
CA TYR A 753 -21.18 -35.30 23.22
C TYR A 753 -22.32 -36.29 23.43
N LYS A 754 -22.00 -37.59 23.51
CA LYS A 754 -22.99 -38.65 23.74
C LYS A 754 -23.49 -38.60 25.20
N SER A 755 -24.66 -38.00 25.41
CA SER A 755 -25.42 -38.14 26.65
C SER A 755 -26.92 -38.32 26.32
N PRO A 756 -27.52 -39.50 26.59
CA PRO A 756 -28.91 -39.76 26.24
C PRO A 756 -29.85 -39.34 27.38
N THR A 757 -30.36 -38.10 27.33
CA THR A 757 -31.49 -37.67 28.17
C THR A 757 -32.61 -37.04 27.33
N THR A 758 -33.86 -37.30 27.73
CA THR A 758 -35.08 -37.15 26.93
C THR A 758 -35.49 -35.70 26.65
N LEU A 759 -34.73 -34.72 27.12
CA LEU A 759 -35.03 -33.29 26.95
C LEU A 759 -34.56 -32.71 25.59
N SER A 760 -33.69 -33.44 24.88
CA SER A 760 -33.07 -32.99 23.62
C SER A 760 -34.06 -32.79 22.47
N LEU A 761 -35.17 -33.54 22.45
CA LEU A 761 -36.16 -33.51 21.36
C LEU A 761 -36.99 -32.22 21.30
N LEU A 762 -37.22 -31.54 22.43
CA LEU A 762 -38.06 -30.33 22.46
C LEU A 762 -37.29 -29.04 22.13
N CYS A 763 -35.97 -29.00 22.42
CA CYS A 763 -35.12 -27.89 22.00
C CYS A 763 -34.77 -27.94 20.50
N PHE A 764 -34.76 -29.14 19.90
CA PHE A 764 -34.41 -29.35 18.49
C PHE A 764 -35.37 -28.65 17.51
N SER A 765 -36.61 -28.38 17.92
CA SER A 765 -37.64 -27.71 17.10
C SER A 765 -37.68 -26.18 17.24
N LEU A 766 -36.91 -25.58 18.16
CA LEU A 766 -36.88 -24.13 18.39
C LEU A 766 -35.51 -23.48 18.13
N PHE A 767 -34.42 -24.25 18.13
CA PHE A 767 -33.10 -23.77 17.70
C PHE A 767 -32.77 -24.24 16.27
N LEU A 768 -33.34 -23.56 15.27
CA LEU A 768 -32.88 -23.64 13.88
C LEU A 768 -31.46 -23.03 13.79
N PHE A 769 -30.43 -23.87 13.95
CA PHE A 769 -29.03 -23.47 13.78
C PHE A 769 -28.80 -22.93 12.37
N ARG A 770 -28.74 -21.60 12.24
CA ARG A 770 -28.50 -20.88 10.98
C ARG A 770 -27.11 -21.23 10.46
N SER A 771 -27.07 -22.10 9.46
CA SER A 771 -25.83 -22.61 8.89
C SER A 771 -25.20 -21.56 7.95
N ASN A 772 -24.36 -20.68 8.49
CA ASN A 772 -23.54 -19.74 7.71
C ASN A 772 -22.48 -20.49 6.88
N ARG A 773 -22.89 -21.22 5.84
CA ARG A 773 -22.02 -22.07 5.00
C ARG A 773 -22.41 -21.95 3.54
N VAL A 774 -21.44 -22.03 2.63
CA VAL A 774 -21.71 -22.10 1.18
C VAL A 774 -22.48 -23.39 0.85
N VAL A 775 -23.69 -23.25 0.30
CA VAL A 775 -24.58 -24.36 -0.09
C VAL A 775 -24.82 -24.49 -1.60
N ARG A 776 -24.53 -23.45 -2.39
CA ARG A 776 -24.51 -23.47 -3.88
C ARG A 776 -23.46 -22.48 -4.41
N LEU A 777 -23.01 -22.70 -5.65
CA LEU A 777 -22.19 -21.78 -6.43
C LEU A 777 -22.96 -21.30 -7.67
N GLY A 778 -22.89 -20.00 -7.95
CA GLY A 778 -23.39 -19.40 -9.20
C GLY A 778 -22.28 -18.62 -9.89
N ILE A 779 -22.09 -18.82 -11.19
CA ILE A 779 -20.96 -18.29 -11.96
C ILE A 779 -21.46 -17.58 -13.22
N CYS A 780 -21.00 -16.36 -13.45
CA CYS A 780 -21.12 -15.63 -14.71
C CYS A 780 -19.76 -15.11 -15.17
N GLY A 781 -19.70 -14.55 -16.38
CA GLY A 781 -18.50 -13.92 -16.91
C GLY A 781 -18.74 -13.30 -18.28
N GLN A 782 -17.68 -12.73 -18.85
CA GLN A 782 -17.75 -12.01 -20.13
C GLN A 782 -18.29 -12.88 -21.27
N MET A 783 -19.28 -12.35 -22.00
CA MET A 783 -19.95 -13.03 -23.11
C MET A 783 -19.13 -12.95 -24.44
N HIS A 784 -19.63 -13.61 -25.48
CA HIS A 784 -19.11 -13.69 -26.86
C HIS A 784 -17.75 -14.38 -27.05
N GLY A 785 -16.77 -14.10 -26.19
CA GLY A 785 -15.39 -14.61 -26.30
C GLY A 785 -15.29 -16.13 -26.15
N MET A 786 -14.17 -16.70 -26.61
CA MET A 786 -13.94 -18.15 -26.65
C MET A 786 -12.51 -18.56 -26.32
N LEU A 787 -12.37 -19.76 -25.76
CA LEU A 787 -11.10 -20.45 -25.60
C LEU A 787 -11.25 -21.95 -25.96
N LEU A 788 -10.12 -22.62 -26.18
CA LEU A 788 -10.02 -24.05 -26.48
C LEU A 788 -9.25 -24.77 -25.37
N TRP A 789 -9.61 -26.02 -25.08
CA TRP A 789 -8.88 -26.85 -24.12
C TRP A 789 -8.93 -28.35 -24.43
N SER A 790 -8.06 -29.12 -23.77
CA SER A 790 -7.95 -30.58 -23.91
C SER A 790 -8.47 -31.32 -22.68
N ASP A 791 -8.69 -32.64 -22.76
CA ASP A 791 -9.23 -33.48 -21.67
C ASP A 791 -8.41 -33.47 -20.36
N ARG A 792 -7.19 -32.92 -20.40
CA ARG A 792 -6.28 -32.75 -19.25
C ARG A 792 -5.90 -31.29 -19.06
N ALA A 793 -6.86 -30.38 -19.19
CA ALA A 793 -6.68 -28.93 -19.07
C ALA A 793 -6.43 -28.39 -17.64
N TRP A 794 -6.67 -29.19 -16.59
CA TRP A 794 -6.48 -28.77 -15.20
C TRP A 794 -5.88 -29.88 -14.34
N ASP A 795 -5.14 -29.48 -13.31
CA ASP A 795 -4.67 -30.40 -12.28
C ASP A 795 -5.84 -30.80 -11.35
N LYS A 796 -6.12 -32.10 -11.29
CA LYS A 796 -7.16 -32.70 -10.46
C LYS A 796 -6.69 -33.00 -9.02
N THR A 797 -5.38 -32.92 -8.76
CA THR A 797 -4.77 -33.26 -7.45
C THR A 797 -4.55 -32.04 -6.55
N SER A 798 -4.43 -30.85 -7.13
CA SER A 798 -4.32 -29.61 -6.37
C SER A 798 -5.67 -29.11 -5.87
N SER A 799 -5.77 -28.93 -4.54
CA SER A 799 -6.91 -28.28 -3.86
C SER A 799 -7.20 -26.84 -4.31
N ARG A 800 -6.30 -26.24 -5.10
CA ARG A 800 -6.53 -24.94 -5.76
C ARG A 800 -7.27 -25.06 -7.09
N ARG A 801 -7.15 -26.18 -7.81
CA ARG A 801 -7.58 -26.34 -9.22
C ARG A 801 -6.98 -25.25 -10.12
N GLU A 802 -5.75 -25.49 -10.57
CA GLU A 802 -5.02 -24.61 -11.50
C GLU A 802 -5.03 -25.25 -12.90
N VAL A 803 -5.16 -24.43 -13.95
CA VAL A 803 -5.15 -24.89 -15.35
C VAL A 803 -3.73 -25.13 -15.85
N ILE A 804 -3.54 -26.18 -16.63
CA ILE A 804 -2.25 -26.55 -17.22
C ILE A 804 -2.04 -25.68 -18.47
N LYS A 805 -1.02 -24.82 -18.42
CA LYS A 805 -0.81 -23.71 -19.37
C LYS A 805 -0.86 -24.12 -20.85
N ASP A 806 -0.22 -25.22 -21.20
CA ASP A 806 -0.09 -25.67 -22.59
C ASP A 806 -1.28 -26.56 -23.04
N SER A 807 -2.17 -26.91 -22.10
CA SER A 807 -3.39 -27.70 -22.32
C SER A 807 -4.65 -26.84 -22.55
N VAL A 808 -4.51 -25.51 -22.48
CA VAL A 808 -5.53 -24.49 -22.76
C VAL A 808 -5.01 -23.46 -23.77
N SER A 809 -5.89 -22.86 -24.56
CA SER A 809 -5.54 -21.68 -25.36
C SER A 809 -5.60 -20.40 -24.51
N ALA A 810 -4.96 -19.34 -25.00
CA ALA A 810 -5.38 -17.98 -24.63
C ALA A 810 -6.87 -17.79 -24.96
N LEU A 811 -7.57 -17.01 -24.14
CA LEU A 811 -8.94 -16.58 -24.34
C LEU A 811 -8.97 -15.47 -25.39
N TYR A 812 -9.69 -15.69 -26.48
CA TYR A 812 -9.98 -14.69 -27.50
C TYR A 812 -11.20 -13.89 -27.03
N THR A 813 -11.06 -12.57 -26.84
CA THR A 813 -12.10 -11.76 -26.17
C THR A 813 -13.13 -11.24 -27.16
N TRP A 814 -14.24 -10.71 -26.63
CA TRP A 814 -15.29 -10.02 -27.39
C TRP A 814 -14.80 -8.76 -28.14
N GLN A 815 -13.55 -8.33 -27.92
CA GLN A 815 -12.88 -7.19 -28.57
C GLN A 815 -11.92 -7.62 -29.70
N ASP A 816 -11.80 -8.92 -30.01
CA ASP A 816 -10.87 -9.43 -31.02
C ASP A 816 -11.43 -9.22 -32.45
N THR A 817 -10.73 -8.46 -33.30
CA THR A 817 -11.22 -8.02 -34.62
C THR A 817 -10.68 -8.84 -35.81
N ARG A 818 -10.11 -10.03 -35.57
CA ARG A 818 -9.53 -10.90 -36.62
C ARG A 818 -10.48 -11.30 -37.75
N CYS A 819 -11.78 -11.31 -37.48
CA CYS A 819 -12.79 -11.64 -38.47
C CYS A 819 -13.20 -10.35 -39.17
N SER A 820 -12.44 -9.97 -40.20
CA SER A 820 -12.76 -8.83 -41.07
C SER A 820 -14.19 -8.93 -41.63
N PRO A 821 -14.82 -7.80 -42.03
CA PRO A 821 -16.12 -7.84 -42.69
C PRO A 821 -16.14 -8.80 -43.90
N SER A 822 -15.07 -8.80 -44.71
CA SER A 822 -14.89 -9.74 -45.81
C SER A 822 -14.79 -11.21 -45.39
N PHE A 823 -14.22 -11.51 -44.22
CA PHE A 823 -14.22 -12.87 -43.66
C PHE A 823 -15.61 -13.26 -43.19
N LEU A 824 -16.33 -12.38 -42.49
CA LEU A 824 -17.70 -12.63 -42.02
C LEU A 824 -18.66 -12.86 -43.19
N SER A 825 -18.56 -12.08 -44.27
CA SER A 825 -19.30 -12.31 -45.53
C SER A 825 -18.91 -13.59 -46.28
N SER A 826 -17.84 -14.28 -45.87
CA SER A 826 -17.41 -15.59 -46.42
C SER A 826 -17.88 -16.80 -45.58
N LEU A 827 -18.70 -16.54 -44.56
CA LEU A 827 -19.40 -17.55 -43.76
C LEU A 827 -20.86 -17.65 -44.27
N PRO A 828 -21.52 -18.81 -44.14
CA PRO A 828 -22.95 -18.89 -44.43
C PRO A 828 -23.75 -17.98 -43.48
N PRO A 829 -24.92 -17.45 -43.87
CA PRO A 829 -25.76 -16.68 -42.95
C PRO A 829 -26.25 -17.56 -41.78
N PRO A 830 -26.26 -17.07 -40.53
CA PRO A 830 -26.81 -17.81 -39.41
C PRO A 830 -28.35 -17.92 -39.52
N GLN A 831 -28.90 -19.04 -39.05
CA GLN A 831 -30.34 -19.18 -38.82
C GLN A 831 -30.65 -18.71 -37.39
N SER A 832 -30.62 -17.39 -37.21
CA SER A 832 -30.88 -16.70 -35.95
C SER A 832 -31.27 -15.25 -36.25
N HIS A 833 -32.03 -14.62 -35.36
CA HIS A 833 -32.28 -13.17 -35.43
C HIS A 833 -31.09 -12.34 -34.95
N LEU A 834 -30.08 -12.98 -34.34
CA LEU A 834 -28.84 -12.33 -33.91
C LEU A 834 -27.75 -12.43 -34.98
N THR A 835 -27.18 -11.27 -35.31
CA THR A 835 -26.05 -11.14 -36.25
C THR A 835 -24.75 -11.71 -35.64
N ALA A 836 -23.91 -12.31 -36.47
CA ALA A 836 -22.59 -12.80 -36.07
C ALA A 836 -21.50 -11.76 -36.34
N TYR A 837 -20.76 -11.35 -35.31
CA TYR A 837 -19.72 -10.32 -35.37
C TYR A 837 -18.31 -10.90 -35.13
N SER A 838 -17.26 -10.10 -35.32
CA SER A 838 -15.92 -10.47 -34.81
C SER A 838 -15.90 -10.52 -33.28
N GLY A 839 -15.03 -11.36 -32.72
CA GLY A 839 -14.93 -11.61 -31.28
C GLY A 839 -16.02 -12.56 -30.74
N TYR A 840 -16.96 -13.00 -31.59
CA TYR A 840 -17.92 -14.05 -31.26
C TYR A 840 -17.30 -15.44 -31.45
N GLY A 841 -17.71 -16.41 -30.63
CA GLY A 841 -17.09 -17.72 -30.57
C GLY A 841 -17.09 -18.52 -31.88
N VAL A 842 -18.24 -18.63 -32.57
CA VAL A 842 -18.34 -19.42 -33.81
C VAL A 842 -17.54 -18.80 -34.97
N PRO A 843 -17.65 -17.49 -35.28
CA PRO A 843 -16.76 -16.85 -36.26
C PRO A 843 -15.27 -16.98 -35.92
N THR A 844 -14.91 -16.84 -34.64
CA THR A 844 -13.51 -17.00 -34.19
C THR A 844 -13.01 -18.44 -34.38
N LEU A 845 -13.85 -19.45 -34.12
CA LEU A 845 -13.51 -20.86 -34.33
C LEU A 845 -13.41 -21.22 -35.82
N PHE A 846 -14.28 -20.67 -36.67
CA PHE A 846 -14.14 -20.74 -38.14
C PHE A 846 -12.80 -20.15 -38.61
N TRP A 847 -12.41 -18.99 -38.08
CA TRP A 847 -11.14 -18.34 -38.42
C TRP A 847 -9.95 -19.21 -38.02
N ILE A 848 -9.98 -19.82 -36.82
CA ILE A 848 -8.93 -20.73 -36.35
C ILE A 848 -8.89 -22.00 -37.20
N ALA A 849 -10.03 -22.58 -37.56
CA ALA A 849 -10.11 -23.77 -38.41
C ALA A 849 -9.53 -23.52 -39.82
N ARG A 850 -9.83 -22.36 -40.43
CA ARG A 850 -9.32 -22.00 -41.76
C ARG A 850 -7.84 -21.59 -41.77
N HIS A 851 -7.34 -20.89 -40.74
CA HIS A 851 -5.99 -20.30 -40.76
C HIS A 851 -4.94 -21.00 -39.88
N LYS A 852 -5.35 -21.73 -38.83
CA LYS A 852 -4.45 -22.42 -37.89
C LYS A 852 -4.97 -23.83 -37.52
N PRO A 853 -5.30 -24.70 -38.52
CA PRO A 853 -5.92 -26.01 -38.28
C PRO A 853 -5.07 -26.94 -37.39
N ASP A 854 -3.74 -26.89 -37.47
CA ASP A 854 -2.88 -27.73 -36.61
C ASP A 854 -2.90 -27.30 -35.14
N LYS A 855 -3.19 -26.02 -34.85
CA LYS A 855 -3.46 -25.57 -33.48
C LYS A 855 -4.80 -26.13 -32.98
N LEU A 856 -5.80 -26.24 -33.84
CA LEU A 856 -7.13 -26.75 -33.48
C LEU A 856 -7.06 -28.22 -33.02
N LYS A 857 -6.25 -29.05 -33.69
CA LYS A 857 -6.02 -30.48 -33.37
C LYS A 857 -5.47 -30.75 -31.96
N LEU A 858 -4.98 -29.73 -31.25
CA LEU A 858 -4.43 -29.86 -29.89
C LEU A 858 -5.52 -29.84 -28.80
N PHE A 859 -6.78 -29.55 -29.15
CA PHE A 859 -7.86 -29.31 -28.20
C PHE A 859 -9.10 -30.15 -28.55
N SER A 860 -9.81 -30.62 -27.52
CA SER A 860 -11.01 -31.45 -27.64
C SER A 860 -12.30 -30.70 -27.26
N HIS A 861 -12.18 -29.52 -26.66
CA HIS A 861 -13.31 -28.72 -26.16
C HIS A 861 -13.15 -27.24 -26.51
N ALA A 862 -14.29 -26.53 -26.62
CA ALA A 862 -14.35 -25.07 -26.66
C ALA A 862 -15.35 -24.54 -25.63
N GLY A 863 -15.30 -23.24 -25.33
CA GLY A 863 -16.28 -22.56 -24.46
C GLY A 863 -15.84 -21.17 -24.04
N THR A 864 -16.66 -20.48 -23.25
CA THR A 864 -16.26 -19.26 -22.55
C THR A 864 -15.35 -19.59 -21.35
N VAL A 865 -14.74 -18.57 -20.74
CA VAL A 865 -13.90 -18.77 -19.55
C VAL A 865 -14.69 -19.17 -18.30
N GLN A 866 -15.96 -18.77 -18.22
CA GLN A 866 -16.89 -19.20 -17.19
C GLN A 866 -17.40 -20.64 -17.41
N ASP A 867 -17.60 -21.08 -18.66
CA ASP A 867 -17.89 -22.50 -18.95
C ASP A 867 -16.70 -23.40 -18.57
N LEU A 868 -15.45 -22.99 -18.90
CA LEU A 868 -14.23 -23.66 -18.45
C LEU A 868 -14.15 -23.75 -16.91
N ALA A 869 -14.45 -22.66 -16.21
CA ALA A 869 -14.41 -22.65 -14.74
C ALA A 869 -15.44 -23.63 -14.14
N VAL A 870 -16.65 -23.70 -14.69
CA VAL A 870 -17.66 -24.70 -14.28
C VAL A 870 -17.20 -26.13 -14.58
N ALA A 871 -16.63 -26.37 -15.77
CA ALA A 871 -16.09 -27.68 -16.15
C ALA A 871 -14.95 -28.13 -15.22
N MET A 872 -14.02 -27.24 -14.90
CA MET A 872 -12.92 -27.48 -13.96
C MET A 872 -13.39 -27.71 -12.52
N LEU A 873 -14.42 -27.01 -12.05
CA LEU A 873 -14.94 -27.14 -10.69
C LEU A 873 -15.76 -28.43 -10.48
N CYS A 874 -16.50 -28.86 -11.50
CA CYS A 874 -17.33 -30.08 -11.44
C CYS A 874 -16.67 -31.32 -12.07
N ASP A 875 -15.46 -31.17 -12.62
CA ASP A 875 -14.73 -32.19 -13.39
C ASP A 875 -15.53 -32.80 -14.56
N LEU A 876 -16.20 -31.93 -15.33
CA LEU A 876 -17.07 -32.35 -16.43
C LEU A 876 -16.29 -32.94 -17.61
N LYS A 877 -16.83 -34.00 -18.22
CA LYS A 877 -16.31 -34.59 -19.47
C LYS A 877 -16.63 -33.76 -20.72
N GLU A 878 -17.68 -32.95 -20.67
CA GLU A 878 -18.16 -32.12 -21.77
C GLU A 878 -18.50 -30.72 -21.22
N PRO A 879 -18.18 -29.62 -21.94
CA PRO A 879 -18.57 -28.27 -21.55
C PRO A 879 -20.10 -28.10 -21.55
N VAL A 880 -20.60 -27.46 -20.49
CA VAL A 880 -22.01 -27.09 -20.33
C VAL A 880 -22.12 -25.58 -20.39
N MET A 881 -22.87 -25.09 -21.37
CA MET A 881 -23.02 -23.66 -21.69
C MET A 881 -24.50 -23.26 -21.54
N SER A 882 -24.78 -22.05 -21.03
CA SER A 882 -26.16 -21.55 -21.03
C SER A 882 -26.61 -21.06 -22.41
N VAL A 883 -27.92 -21.08 -22.69
CA VAL A 883 -28.52 -20.44 -23.88
C VAL A 883 -28.12 -18.96 -24.04
N GLN A 884 -27.76 -18.29 -22.93
CA GLN A 884 -27.27 -16.91 -22.91
C GLN A 884 -25.89 -16.82 -23.58
N ASN A 885 -24.94 -17.65 -23.14
CA ASN A 885 -23.61 -17.73 -23.72
C ASN A 885 -23.67 -18.25 -25.18
N ALA A 886 -24.51 -19.25 -25.46
CA ALA A 886 -24.67 -19.82 -26.81
C ALA A 886 -25.20 -18.81 -27.83
N ALA A 887 -26.25 -18.04 -27.48
CA ALA A 887 -26.74 -16.95 -28.31
C ALA A 887 -25.66 -15.89 -28.60
N SER A 888 -24.79 -15.61 -27.61
CA SER A 888 -23.69 -14.64 -27.74
C SER A 888 -22.57 -15.07 -28.69
N TRP A 889 -22.54 -16.34 -29.10
CA TRP A 889 -21.51 -16.91 -29.98
C TRP A 889 -21.88 -16.87 -31.48
N GLY A 890 -23.14 -16.57 -31.82
CA GLY A 890 -23.68 -16.67 -33.18
C GLY A 890 -23.98 -18.11 -33.60
N TYR A 891 -24.75 -18.28 -34.68
CA TYR A 891 -25.19 -19.59 -35.21
C TYR A 891 -25.97 -20.46 -34.21
N PHE A 892 -26.71 -19.81 -33.32
CA PHE A 892 -27.60 -20.44 -32.35
C PHE A 892 -29.02 -19.86 -32.54
N ASP A 893 -30.00 -20.72 -32.80
CA ASP A 893 -31.41 -20.34 -32.82
C ASP A 893 -31.94 -20.33 -31.39
N THR A 894 -32.33 -19.15 -30.91
CA THR A 894 -32.88 -18.97 -29.56
C THR A 894 -34.32 -19.49 -29.42
N THR A 895 -35.00 -19.71 -30.54
CA THR A 895 -36.40 -20.19 -30.59
C THR A 895 -36.47 -21.68 -30.33
N THR A 896 -35.70 -22.48 -31.09
CA THR A 896 -35.54 -23.93 -30.80
C THR A 896 -34.55 -24.22 -29.67
N GLN A 897 -33.73 -23.23 -29.29
CA GLN A 897 -32.61 -23.35 -28.34
C GLN A 897 -31.54 -24.36 -28.81
N THR A 898 -31.22 -24.35 -30.11
CA THR A 898 -30.24 -25.26 -30.75
C THR A 898 -29.20 -24.54 -31.62
N TRP A 899 -28.02 -25.15 -31.75
CA TRP A 899 -27.00 -24.72 -32.72
C TRP A 899 -27.46 -25.00 -34.16
N ASN A 900 -27.10 -24.14 -35.12
CA ASN A 900 -27.39 -24.34 -36.56
C ASN A 900 -26.46 -25.40 -37.19
N THR A 901 -26.41 -26.61 -36.62
CA THR A 901 -25.40 -27.64 -36.92
C THR A 901 -25.29 -27.99 -38.40
N GLN A 902 -26.42 -28.12 -39.11
CA GLN A 902 -26.44 -28.47 -40.55
C GLN A 902 -25.71 -27.43 -41.42
N ILE A 903 -25.85 -26.14 -41.11
CA ILE A 903 -25.19 -25.03 -41.83
C ILE A 903 -23.70 -24.98 -41.46
N LEU A 904 -23.37 -25.22 -40.20
CA LEU A 904 -21.99 -25.25 -39.72
C LEU A 904 -21.21 -26.43 -40.35
N GLU A 905 -21.76 -27.64 -40.28
CA GLU A 905 -21.14 -28.87 -40.81
C GLU A 905 -20.95 -28.81 -42.33
N SER A 906 -21.96 -28.36 -43.08
CA SER A 906 -21.84 -28.19 -44.54
C SER A 906 -20.85 -27.09 -44.96
N ALA A 907 -20.55 -26.14 -44.09
CA ALA A 907 -19.50 -25.13 -44.28
C ALA A 907 -18.12 -25.56 -43.73
N GLY A 908 -17.95 -26.82 -43.30
CA GLY A 908 -16.68 -27.37 -42.82
C GLY A 908 -16.31 -26.99 -41.38
N PHE A 909 -17.29 -26.66 -40.54
CA PHE A 909 -17.06 -26.30 -39.13
C PHE A 909 -16.79 -27.53 -38.25
N PRO A 910 -15.91 -27.45 -37.23
CA PRO A 910 -15.69 -28.51 -36.25
C PRO A 910 -16.85 -28.60 -35.23
N VAL A 911 -18.02 -29.09 -35.66
CA VAL A 911 -19.25 -29.15 -34.84
C VAL A 911 -19.09 -29.94 -33.53
N HIS A 912 -18.14 -30.87 -33.44
CA HIS A 912 -17.82 -31.62 -32.23
C HIS A 912 -17.24 -30.76 -31.09
N LEU A 913 -16.79 -29.53 -31.35
CA LEU A 913 -16.31 -28.58 -30.34
C LEU A 913 -17.42 -27.72 -29.74
N LEU A 914 -18.67 -27.83 -30.22
CA LEU A 914 -19.80 -27.03 -29.72
C LEU A 914 -20.26 -27.52 -28.34
N PRO A 915 -20.34 -26.64 -27.32
CA PRO A 915 -20.80 -27.02 -25.99
C PRO A 915 -22.24 -27.52 -25.94
N ARG A 916 -22.52 -28.38 -24.95
CA ARG A 916 -23.87 -28.86 -24.65
C ARG A 916 -24.66 -27.74 -23.96
N VAL A 917 -25.67 -27.22 -24.66
CA VAL A 917 -26.45 -26.06 -24.19
C VAL A 917 -27.53 -26.47 -23.18
N VAL A 918 -27.75 -25.63 -22.16
CA VAL A 918 -28.79 -25.79 -21.14
C VAL A 918 -29.51 -24.47 -20.82
N LYS A 919 -30.72 -24.54 -20.25
CA LYS A 919 -31.47 -23.35 -19.82
C LYS A 919 -30.81 -22.63 -18.64
N PRO A 920 -30.98 -21.31 -18.47
CA PRO A 920 -30.38 -20.56 -17.37
C PRO A 920 -30.93 -21.06 -16.02
N GLY A 921 -30.07 -21.18 -15.02
CA GLY A 921 -30.43 -21.77 -13.72
C GLY A 921 -30.31 -23.30 -13.65
N THR A 922 -30.07 -24.02 -14.76
CA THR A 922 -29.76 -25.46 -14.71
C THR A 922 -28.47 -25.70 -13.90
N LEU A 923 -28.46 -26.71 -13.02
CA LEU A 923 -27.23 -27.15 -12.35
C LEU A 923 -26.34 -27.91 -13.34
N ALA A 924 -25.07 -27.51 -13.46
CA ALA A 924 -24.10 -28.18 -14.33
C ALA A 924 -23.47 -29.41 -13.66
N GLY A 925 -23.36 -29.40 -12.34
CA GLY A 925 -22.82 -30.52 -11.56
C GLY A 925 -22.71 -30.19 -10.07
N GLY A 926 -22.01 -31.06 -9.34
CA GLY A 926 -21.52 -30.79 -7.99
C GLY A 926 -20.01 -30.58 -8.00
N LEU A 927 -19.51 -29.73 -7.11
CA LEU A 927 -18.08 -29.47 -6.92
C LEU A 927 -17.33 -30.79 -6.63
N ALA A 928 -16.41 -31.21 -7.49
CA ALA A 928 -15.91 -32.59 -7.49
C ALA A 928 -15.07 -32.95 -6.24
N GLU A 929 -14.39 -31.98 -5.63
CA GLU A 929 -13.70 -32.11 -4.34
C GLU A 929 -13.84 -30.81 -3.52
N SER A 930 -13.29 -30.74 -2.30
CA SER A 930 -13.36 -29.52 -1.49
C SER A 930 -12.47 -28.40 -2.05
N TRP A 931 -13.05 -27.23 -2.30
CA TRP A 931 -12.36 -26.04 -2.81
C TRP A 931 -12.31 -24.97 -1.72
N TYR A 932 -11.11 -24.63 -1.25
CA TYR A 932 -10.85 -23.70 -0.12
C TYR A 932 -11.62 -23.97 1.20
N GLY A 933 -12.23 -25.15 1.35
CA GLY A 933 -13.05 -25.55 2.50
C GLY A 933 -14.54 -25.67 2.21
N ILE A 934 -15.02 -25.21 1.04
CA ILE A 934 -16.36 -25.50 0.53
C ILE A 934 -16.49 -27.02 0.35
N PRO A 935 -17.58 -27.67 0.78
CA PRO A 935 -17.71 -29.13 0.67
C PRO A 935 -17.67 -29.65 -0.77
N ALA A 936 -17.07 -30.83 -0.96
CA ALA A 936 -17.30 -31.64 -2.16
C ALA A 936 -18.80 -31.97 -2.28
N GLY A 937 -19.31 -32.03 -3.50
CA GLY A 937 -20.72 -32.23 -3.82
C GLY A 937 -21.60 -30.97 -3.73
N THR A 938 -21.07 -29.81 -3.34
CA THR A 938 -21.83 -28.54 -3.35
C THR A 938 -22.27 -28.22 -4.80
N PRO A 939 -23.58 -28.03 -5.07
CA PRO A 939 -24.07 -27.76 -6.42
C PRO A 939 -23.53 -26.49 -7.06
N VAL A 940 -23.25 -26.56 -8.36
CA VAL A 940 -22.75 -25.46 -9.19
C VAL A 940 -23.72 -25.25 -10.36
N GLY A 941 -24.18 -24.01 -10.55
CA GLY A 941 -24.98 -23.61 -11.71
C GLY A 941 -24.18 -23.66 -13.02
N ALA A 942 -24.86 -23.92 -14.13
CA ALA A 942 -24.31 -23.68 -15.46
C ALA A 942 -23.95 -22.20 -15.63
N ALA A 943 -22.87 -21.91 -16.34
CA ALA A 943 -22.32 -20.57 -16.42
C ALA A 943 -23.23 -19.62 -17.21
N LEU A 944 -23.39 -18.41 -16.69
CA LEU A 944 -24.32 -17.39 -17.18
C LEU A 944 -23.61 -16.21 -17.84
N GLY A 945 -24.36 -15.42 -18.60
CA GLY A 945 -23.86 -14.15 -19.14
C GLY A 945 -23.74 -13.08 -18.06
N ASP A 946 -22.63 -12.33 -18.05
CA ASP A 946 -22.43 -11.19 -17.13
C ASP A 946 -23.53 -10.13 -17.29
N LEU A 947 -23.95 -9.83 -18.52
CA LEU A 947 -25.07 -8.96 -18.86
C LEU A 947 -26.38 -9.37 -18.16
N GLN A 948 -26.88 -10.59 -18.39
CA GLN A 948 -28.13 -11.07 -17.79
C GLN A 948 -28.06 -11.14 -16.26
N CYS A 949 -26.88 -11.44 -15.70
CA CYS A 949 -26.68 -11.41 -14.25
C CYS A 949 -26.59 -9.98 -13.69
N SER A 950 -25.99 -9.02 -14.41
CA SER A 950 -25.80 -7.64 -13.93
C SER A 950 -27.11 -6.89 -13.67
N VAL A 951 -28.18 -7.26 -14.39
CA VAL A 951 -29.52 -6.69 -14.23
C VAL A 951 -30.46 -7.53 -13.37
N TYR A 952 -30.09 -8.76 -12.98
CA TYR A 952 -31.01 -9.75 -12.42
C TYR A 952 -31.70 -9.30 -11.12
N THR A 953 -31.01 -8.52 -10.29
CA THR A 953 -31.49 -8.03 -9.00
C THR A 953 -32.35 -6.76 -9.09
N THR A 954 -32.10 -5.91 -10.11
CA THR A 954 -32.81 -4.64 -10.31
C THR A 954 -34.01 -4.75 -11.26
N MET A 955 -33.99 -5.74 -12.15
CA MET A 955 -34.96 -5.86 -13.23
C MET A 955 -36.37 -6.19 -12.72
N GLN A 956 -37.34 -5.36 -13.11
CA GLN A 956 -38.75 -5.45 -12.75
C GLN A 956 -39.60 -5.29 -14.02
N PRO A 957 -40.88 -5.71 -14.03
CA PRO A 957 -41.82 -5.27 -15.05
C PRO A 957 -41.85 -3.73 -15.15
N ASN A 958 -42.00 -3.20 -16.36
CA ASN A 958 -42.08 -1.76 -16.64
C ASN A 958 -40.80 -0.96 -16.29
N VAL A 959 -39.63 -1.62 -16.25
CA VAL A 959 -38.32 -1.02 -15.92
C VAL A 959 -37.27 -1.35 -16.97
N ALA A 960 -36.49 -0.33 -17.35
CA ALA A 960 -35.22 -0.52 -18.04
C ALA A 960 -34.05 -0.27 -17.09
N VAL A 961 -32.97 -1.02 -17.25
CA VAL A 961 -31.75 -0.93 -16.44
C VAL A 961 -30.61 -0.39 -17.31
N LEU A 962 -30.06 0.76 -16.95
CA LEU A 962 -28.93 1.41 -17.59
C LEU A 962 -27.65 1.10 -16.81
N ASN A 963 -26.79 0.24 -17.34
CA ASN A 963 -25.49 -0.10 -16.76
C ASN A 963 -24.38 0.66 -17.49
N VAL A 964 -23.70 1.60 -16.82
CA VAL A 964 -22.47 2.22 -17.35
C VAL A 964 -21.28 1.91 -16.46
N SER A 965 -20.36 1.11 -17.00
CA SER A 965 -19.16 0.63 -16.34
C SER A 965 -17.95 0.88 -17.24
N THR A 966 -17.32 -0.14 -17.82
CA THR A 966 -16.31 0.02 -18.88
C THR A 966 -16.99 0.41 -20.20
N SER A 967 -17.94 -0.40 -20.65
CA SER A 967 -18.93 -0.13 -21.71
C SER A 967 -20.20 0.53 -21.14
N ALA A 968 -21.20 0.78 -21.98
CA ALA A 968 -22.55 1.20 -21.58
C ALA A 968 -23.61 0.27 -22.18
N GLN A 969 -24.64 -0.08 -21.42
CA GLN A 969 -25.72 -0.99 -21.81
C GLN A 969 -27.06 -0.50 -21.26
N LEU A 970 -28.12 -0.52 -22.06
CA LEU A 970 -29.49 -0.25 -21.63
C LEU A 970 -30.36 -1.45 -22.00
N ALA A 971 -31.03 -2.03 -21.02
CA ALA A 971 -31.77 -3.26 -21.21
C ALA A 971 -33.13 -3.30 -20.50
N PHE A 972 -34.10 -4.02 -21.05
CA PHE A 972 -35.41 -4.30 -20.43
C PHE A 972 -35.91 -5.71 -20.79
N ILE A 973 -36.79 -6.30 -19.98
CA ILE A 973 -37.41 -7.60 -20.32
C ILE A 973 -38.54 -7.37 -21.34
N ALA A 974 -38.43 -7.99 -22.52
CA ALA A 974 -39.47 -7.97 -23.54
C ALA A 974 -40.77 -8.64 -23.04
N THR A 975 -41.92 -8.32 -23.63
CA THR A 975 -43.23 -8.87 -23.23
C THR A 975 -43.26 -10.41 -23.26
N PRO A 976 -44.15 -11.09 -22.51
CA PRO A 976 -44.22 -12.56 -22.49
C PRO A 976 -44.42 -13.16 -23.89
N ASP A 977 -45.18 -12.46 -24.71
CA ASP A 977 -45.64 -12.86 -26.04
C ASP A 977 -44.65 -12.45 -27.15
N PHE A 978 -43.55 -11.78 -26.80
CA PHE A 978 -42.52 -11.37 -27.75
C PHE A 978 -41.82 -12.60 -28.35
N GLN A 979 -41.83 -12.69 -29.68
CA GLN A 979 -41.00 -13.61 -30.45
C GLN A 979 -40.11 -12.79 -31.39
N PRO A 980 -38.80 -13.08 -31.47
CA PRO A 980 -37.91 -12.40 -32.40
C PRO A 980 -38.30 -12.72 -33.86
N LYS A 981 -38.20 -11.72 -34.74
CA LYS A 981 -38.33 -11.93 -36.18
C LYS A 981 -37.12 -12.76 -36.66
N GLN A 982 -37.34 -13.86 -37.38
CA GLN A 982 -36.26 -14.74 -37.84
C GLN A 982 -35.27 -14.11 -38.83
N VAL A 983 -35.62 -12.98 -39.45
CA VAL A 983 -34.70 -12.20 -40.27
C VAL A 983 -33.91 -11.26 -39.36
N ALA A 984 -32.58 -11.40 -39.34
CA ALA A 984 -31.68 -10.45 -38.71
C ALA A 984 -31.75 -9.10 -39.45
N ASP A 985 -32.53 -8.17 -38.89
CA ASP A 985 -32.58 -6.77 -39.29
C ASP A 985 -31.43 -6.00 -38.61
N VAL A 986 -30.96 -4.90 -39.19
CA VAL A 986 -29.82 -4.12 -38.64
C VAL A 986 -30.33 -3.18 -37.53
N SER A 987 -30.81 -3.80 -36.46
CA SER A 987 -31.33 -3.15 -35.25
C SER A 987 -30.19 -2.72 -34.32
N THR A 988 -30.32 -1.52 -33.76
CA THR A 988 -29.51 -1.04 -32.62
C THR A 988 -29.89 -1.67 -31.28
N VAL A 989 -30.99 -2.44 -31.25
CA VAL A 989 -31.49 -3.20 -30.10
C VAL A 989 -31.46 -4.69 -30.44
N GLU A 990 -30.63 -5.46 -29.75
CA GLU A 990 -30.53 -6.91 -29.83
C GLU A 990 -31.41 -7.58 -28.76
N TYR A 991 -31.89 -8.81 -29.03
CA TYR A 991 -32.77 -9.55 -28.11
C TYR A 991 -32.12 -10.85 -27.67
N PHE A 992 -31.52 -10.88 -26.49
CA PHE A 992 -30.84 -12.07 -25.96
C PHE A 992 -31.76 -12.93 -25.08
N PRO A 993 -31.56 -14.25 -25.01
CA PRO A 993 -32.25 -15.10 -24.04
C PRO A 993 -32.04 -14.62 -22.60
N TYR A 994 -33.08 -14.71 -21.80
CA TYR A 994 -33.11 -14.36 -20.38
C TYR A 994 -33.64 -15.54 -19.53
N PHE A 995 -33.87 -15.31 -18.25
CA PHE A 995 -34.48 -16.30 -17.36
C PHE A 995 -35.97 -16.48 -17.68
N ASN A 996 -36.52 -17.65 -17.31
CA ASN A 996 -37.93 -18.02 -17.50
C ASN A 996 -38.40 -17.96 -18.96
N ASP A 997 -37.54 -18.34 -19.91
CA ASP A 997 -37.79 -18.36 -21.36
C ASP A 997 -38.26 -17.00 -21.96
N ARG A 998 -37.91 -15.89 -21.30
CA ARG A 998 -38.11 -14.52 -21.80
C ARG A 998 -36.90 -14.04 -22.61
N TYR A 999 -37.09 -12.95 -23.34
CA TYR A 999 -36.01 -12.19 -23.98
C TYR A 999 -35.68 -10.91 -23.19
N LEU A 1000 -34.40 -10.57 -23.17
CA LEU A 1000 -33.87 -9.28 -22.71
C LEU A 1000 -33.58 -8.45 -23.97
N ALA A 1001 -34.28 -7.34 -24.15
CA ALA A 1001 -33.98 -6.34 -25.17
C ALA A 1001 -32.80 -5.49 -24.68
N VAL A 1002 -31.80 -5.25 -25.53
CA VAL A 1002 -30.51 -4.65 -25.14
C VAL A 1002 -29.98 -3.73 -26.25
N ALA A 1003 -29.70 -2.47 -25.91
CA ALA A 1003 -28.73 -1.66 -26.64
C ALA A 1003 -27.38 -1.70 -25.90
N ALA A 1004 -26.28 -1.88 -26.62
CA ALA A 1004 -24.94 -2.03 -26.04
C ALA A 1004 -23.91 -1.19 -26.80
N SER A 1005 -23.39 -0.16 -26.12
CA SER A 1005 -22.30 0.70 -26.59
C SER A 1005 -20.95 0.12 -26.17
N LEU A 1006 -20.01 0.06 -27.09
CA LEU A 1006 -18.61 -0.25 -26.79
C LEU A 1006 -17.95 0.86 -25.96
N ASN A 1007 -18.54 2.06 -25.95
CA ASN A 1007 -17.99 3.30 -25.40
C ASN A 1007 -18.80 3.76 -24.17
N GLY A 1008 -18.22 3.58 -22.98
CA GLY A 1008 -18.78 3.99 -21.68
C GLY A 1008 -17.72 4.69 -20.83
N GLY A 1009 -17.48 4.18 -19.61
CA GLY A 1009 -16.42 4.70 -18.74
C GLY A 1009 -15.01 4.55 -19.32
N ASN A 1010 -14.78 3.68 -20.32
CA ASN A 1010 -13.52 3.58 -21.05
C ASN A 1010 -13.20 4.86 -21.86
N ALA A 1011 -14.20 5.53 -22.45
CA ALA A 1011 -13.99 6.80 -23.15
C ALA A 1011 -13.64 7.93 -22.17
N LEU A 1012 -14.36 8.00 -21.05
CA LEU A 1012 -14.08 8.93 -19.96
C LEU A 1012 -12.65 8.71 -19.38
N ALA A 1013 -12.26 7.45 -19.18
CA ALA A 1013 -10.94 7.09 -18.66
C ALA A 1013 -9.82 7.36 -19.66
N THR A 1014 -10.07 7.17 -20.97
CA THR A 1014 -9.12 7.54 -22.03
C THR A 1014 -8.85 9.04 -22.02
N PHE A 1015 -9.90 9.87 -21.99
CA PHE A 1015 -9.75 11.33 -21.88
C PHE A 1015 -8.94 11.75 -20.64
N VAL A 1016 -9.26 11.19 -19.46
CA VAL A 1016 -8.53 11.51 -18.21
C VAL A 1016 -7.08 11.00 -18.23
N LYS A 1017 -6.80 9.87 -18.89
CA LYS A 1017 -5.43 9.39 -19.12
C LYS A 1017 -4.66 10.32 -20.06
N THR A 1018 -5.27 10.81 -21.14
CA THR A 1018 -4.66 11.79 -22.06
C THR A 1018 -4.33 13.10 -21.34
N LEU A 1019 -5.23 13.62 -20.50
CA LEU A 1019 -4.94 14.79 -19.65
C LEU A 1019 -3.76 14.53 -18.70
N GLN A 1020 -3.67 13.34 -18.11
CA GLN A 1020 -2.55 12.98 -17.24
C GLN A 1020 -1.22 12.94 -18.03
N GLN A 1021 -1.24 12.36 -19.23
CA GLN A 1021 -0.09 12.31 -20.13
C GLN A 1021 0.38 13.71 -20.54
N TRP A 1022 -0.53 14.58 -20.98
CA TRP A 1022 -0.19 15.97 -21.34
C TRP A 1022 0.33 16.78 -20.15
N THR A 1023 -0.23 16.58 -18.95
CA THR A 1023 0.30 17.26 -17.75
C THR A 1023 1.72 16.78 -17.41
N HIS A 1024 2.02 15.49 -17.56
CA HIS A 1024 3.38 14.96 -17.44
C HIS A 1024 4.35 15.51 -18.50
N GLU A 1025 3.93 15.59 -19.77
CA GLU A 1025 4.70 16.17 -20.88
C GLU A 1025 4.98 17.68 -20.69
N LEU A 1026 4.06 18.39 -20.03
CA LEU A 1026 4.23 19.79 -19.61
C LEU A 1026 5.01 19.94 -18.29
N GLY A 1027 5.60 18.86 -17.74
CA GLY A 1027 6.43 18.88 -16.53
C GLY A 1027 5.69 18.75 -15.20
N PHE A 1028 4.37 18.52 -15.20
CA PHE A 1028 3.54 18.38 -14.01
C PHE A 1028 3.17 16.91 -13.73
N ASN A 1029 3.86 16.27 -12.78
CA ASN A 1029 3.52 14.91 -12.36
C ASN A 1029 2.25 14.88 -11.48
N LEU A 1030 1.08 14.74 -12.11
CA LEU A 1030 -0.21 14.62 -11.44
C LEU A 1030 -0.71 13.17 -11.37
N PRO A 1031 -1.08 12.65 -10.18
CA PRO A 1031 -1.77 11.37 -10.07
C PRO A 1031 -3.15 11.41 -10.74
N GLN A 1032 -3.50 10.39 -11.53
CA GLN A 1032 -4.77 10.30 -12.26
C GLN A 1032 -6.01 10.57 -11.39
N ALA A 1033 -5.98 10.15 -10.12
CA ALA A 1033 -7.05 10.39 -9.16
C ALA A 1033 -7.36 11.89 -8.94
N LYS A 1034 -6.33 12.76 -8.91
CA LYS A 1034 -6.52 14.21 -8.83
C LYS A 1034 -7.08 14.81 -10.12
N VAL A 1035 -6.73 14.23 -11.27
CA VAL A 1035 -7.29 14.64 -12.56
C VAL A 1035 -8.79 14.31 -12.59
N TRP A 1036 -9.18 13.09 -12.20
CA TRP A 1036 -10.59 12.69 -12.01
C TRP A 1036 -11.34 13.63 -11.06
N GLU A 1037 -10.83 13.82 -9.84
CA GLU A 1037 -11.42 14.70 -8.82
C GLU A 1037 -11.66 16.11 -9.36
N ARG A 1038 -10.64 16.71 -10.00
CA ARG A 1038 -10.71 18.09 -10.47
C ARG A 1038 -11.62 18.24 -11.69
N VAL A 1039 -11.59 17.30 -12.63
CA VAL A 1039 -12.43 17.31 -13.83
C VAL A 1039 -13.91 17.12 -13.47
N LEU A 1040 -14.23 16.18 -12.57
CA LEU A 1040 -15.58 15.99 -12.06
C LEU A 1040 -16.11 17.23 -11.33
N ALA A 1041 -15.32 17.81 -10.41
CA ALA A 1041 -15.71 19.01 -9.68
C ALA A 1041 -15.90 20.24 -10.57
N LEU A 1042 -15.08 20.37 -11.63
CA LEU A 1042 -15.25 21.44 -12.62
C LEU A 1042 -16.54 21.26 -13.42
N ALA A 1043 -16.86 20.04 -13.86
CA ALA A 1043 -18.07 19.77 -14.65
C ALA A 1043 -19.37 19.79 -13.82
N GLU A 1044 -19.35 19.33 -12.56
CA GLU A 1044 -20.50 19.43 -11.63
C GLU A 1044 -20.80 20.90 -11.28
N GLY A 1045 -19.77 21.75 -11.17
CA GLY A 1045 -19.93 23.19 -10.96
C GLY A 1045 -20.57 23.95 -12.13
N MET A 1046 -20.76 23.31 -13.29
CA MET A 1046 -21.41 23.91 -14.45
C MET A 1046 -22.90 23.60 -14.48
N GLY A 1047 -23.70 24.52 -13.93
CA GLY A 1047 -25.16 24.46 -13.95
C GLY A 1047 -25.80 24.70 -15.32
N THR A 1048 -25.01 24.81 -16.40
CA THR A 1048 -25.46 24.98 -17.78
C THR A 1048 -24.87 23.90 -18.68
N LYS A 1049 -25.57 23.59 -19.77
CA LYS A 1049 -25.09 22.67 -20.81
C LYS A 1049 -23.91 23.27 -21.55
N SER A 1050 -23.03 22.42 -22.08
CA SER A 1050 -22.02 22.85 -23.04
C SER A 1050 -22.64 23.11 -24.41
N SER A 1051 -22.13 24.09 -25.17
CA SER A 1051 -22.40 24.21 -26.61
C SER A 1051 -21.59 23.20 -27.44
N LEU A 1052 -20.48 22.70 -26.89
CA LEU A 1052 -19.62 21.69 -27.52
C LEU A 1052 -20.36 20.35 -27.61
N GLN A 1053 -20.30 19.72 -28.78
CA GLN A 1053 -20.77 18.35 -28.99
C GLN A 1053 -19.59 17.39 -29.13
N VAL A 1054 -19.69 16.21 -28.50
CA VAL A 1054 -18.68 15.16 -28.53
C VAL A 1054 -19.38 13.83 -28.77
N ILE A 1055 -18.99 13.10 -29.82
CA ILE A 1055 -19.44 11.73 -30.09
C ILE A 1055 -18.28 10.80 -29.72
N PRO A 1056 -18.36 10.06 -28.59
CA PRO A 1056 -17.19 9.42 -27.98
C PRO A 1056 -16.93 7.99 -28.49
N THR A 1057 -17.22 7.70 -29.76
CA THR A 1057 -17.09 6.36 -30.37
C THR A 1057 -15.63 5.99 -30.69
N LEU A 1058 -14.78 5.99 -29.66
CA LEU A 1058 -13.35 5.70 -29.74
C LEU A 1058 -13.03 4.25 -30.15
N LEU A 1059 -13.99 3.33 -30.00
CA LEU A 1059 -13.90 1.93 -30.41
C LEU A 1059 -14.84 1.58 -31.58
N GLY A 1060 -15.43 2.57 -32.25
CA GLY A 1060 -16.60 2.36 -33.12
C GLY A 1060 -17.81 1.82 -32.35
N GLU A 1061 -18.82 1.30 -33.06
CA GLU A 1061 -19.94 0.54 -32.47
C GLU A 1061 -20.24 -0.73 -33.26
N ARG A 1062 -20.90 -1.73 -32.66
CA ARG A 1062 -21.19 -3.01 -33.36
C ARG A 1062 -22.02 -2.85 -34.64
N HIS A 1063 -22.96 -1.91 -34.63
CA HIS A 1063 -23.81 -1.57 -35.78
C HIS A 1063 -23.16 -0.55 -36.75
N ALA A 1064 -22.08 0.12 -36.32
CA ALA A 1064 -21.34 1.12 -37.10
C ALA A 1064 -19.82 1.06 -36.79
N PRO A 1065 -19.09 0.01 -37.24
CA PRO A 1065 -17.70 -0.21 -36.81
C PRO A 1065 -16.72 0.88 -37.30
N GLU A 1066 -17.05 1.56 -38.39
CA GLU A 1066 -16.24 2.63 -38.99
C GLU A 1066 -16.49 4.02 -38.36
N GLN A 1067 -17.42 4.12 -37.39
CA GLN A 1067 -17.81 5.39 -36.77
C GLN A 1067 -16.77 5.89 -35.76
N ASN A 1068 -15.76 6.60 -36.26
CA ASN A 1068 -14.76 7.29 -35.44
C ASN A 1068 -15.37 8.37 -34.53
N ALA A 1069 -14.74 8.58 -33.37
CA ALA A 1069 -15.12 9.66 -32.45
C ALA A 1069 -14.95 11.05 -33.08
N THR A 1070 -15.86 11.98 -32.79
CA THR A 1070 -15.84 13.35 -33.34
C THR A 1070 -16.11 14.40 -32.26
N VAL A 1071 -15.67 15.62 -32.52
CA VAL A 1071 -15.94 16.82 -31.70
C VAL A 1071 -16.40 17.94 -32.64
N THR A 1072 -17.54 18.54 -32.37
CA THR A 1072 -18.17 19.55 -33.24
C THR A 1072 -18.68 20.75 -32.44
N ASN A 1073 -18.97 21.84 -33.16
CA ASN A 1073 -19.37 23.12 -32.59
C ASN A 1073 -18.36 23.68 -31.56
N ILE A 1074 -17.07 23.67 -31.89
CA ILE A 1074 -15.99 24.23 -31.04
C ILE A 1074 -16.05 25.76 -31.09
N ASP A 1075 -16.08 26.41 -29.92
CA ASP A 1075 -16.04 27.87 -29.78
C ASP A 1075 -15.10 28.28 -28.62
N PRO A 1076 -14.49 29.49 -28.63
CA PRO A 1076 -13.54 29.92 -27.59
C PRO A 1076 -14.12 29.96 -26.17
N GLY A 1077 -15.44 30.02 -26.03
CA GLY A 1077 -16.18 29.98 -24.77
C GLY A 1077 -16.60 28.57 -24.32
N ASN A 1078 -16.30 27.51 -25.06
CA ASN A 1078 -16.71 26.13 -24.75
C ASN A 1078 -15.58 25.11 -24.54
N LEU A 1079 -14.32 25.54 -24.71
CA LEU A 1079 -13.11 24.72 -24.50
C LEU A 1079 -12.68 24.61 -23.02
N GLY A 1080 -13.46 25.13 -22.07
CA GLY A 1080 -13.19 24.97 -20.64
C GLY A 1080 -13.23 23.49 -20.22
N LEU A 1081 -12.29 23.06 -19.37
CA LEU A 1081 -12.12 21.63 -19.05
C LEU A 1081 -13.39 20.94 -18.49
N GLY A 1082 -14.21 21.67 -17.74
CA GLY A 1082 -15.52 21.19 -17.27
C GLY A 1082 -16.57 21.06 -18.40
N GLN A 1083 -16.53 21.95 -19.40
CA GLN A 1083 -17.42 21.95 -20.57
C GLN A 1083 -17.10 20.78 -21.50
N VAL A 1084 -15.80 20.55 -21.76
CA VAL A 1084 -15.31 19.41 -22.55
C VAL A 1084 -15.70 18.09 -21.89
N PHE A 1085 -15.50 17.95 -20.56
CA PHE A 1085 -15.89 16.72 -19.86
C PHE A 1085 -17.41 16.55 -19.72
N ARG A 1086 -18.18 17.63 -19.56
CA ARG A 1086 -19.65 17.56 -19.56
C ARG A 1086 -20.18 17.15 -20.93
N ALA A 1087 -19.64 17.72 -22.01
CA ALA A 1087 -19.97 17.32 -23.39
C ALA A 1087 -19.61 15.85 -23.64
N LEU A 1088 -18.44 15.38 -23.17
CA LEU A 1088 -18.03 13.98 -23.25
C LEU A 1088 -18.98 13.04 -22.49
N CYS A 1089 -19.44 13.42 -21.28
CA CYS A 1089 -20.44 12.67 -20.53
C CYS A 1089 -21.79 12.64 -21.26
N SER A 1090 -22.23 13.79 -21.79
CA SER A 1090 -23.48 13.90 -22.56
C SER A 1090 -23.42 13.02 -23.81
N GLY A 1091 -22.29 13.00 -24.52
CA GLY A 1091 -22.05 12.16 -25.68
C GLY A 1091 -22.15 10.65 -25.42
N VAL A 1092 -21.70 10.17 -24.25
CA VAL A 1092 -21.85 8.75 -23.87
C VAL A 1092 -23.33 8.38 -23.71
N ILE A 1093 -24.14 9.28 -23.15
CA ILE A 1093 -25.58 9.05 -22.98
C ILE A 1093 -26.34 9.28 -24.29
N GLN A 1094 -25.96 10.27 -25.09
CA GLN A 1094 -26.51 10.52 -26.42
C GLN A 1094 -26.35 9.30 -27.33
N ASN A 1095 -25.19 8.63 -27.29
CA ASN A 1095 -24.92 7.39 -28.04
C ASN A 1095 -25.83 6.23 -27.60
N MET A 1096 -26.09 6.10 -26.30
CA MET A 1096 -27.10 5.14 -25.79
C MET A 1096 -28.51 5.51 -26.24
N HIS A 1097 -28.87 6.80 -26.21
CA HIS A 1097 -30.18 7.29 -26.63
C HIS A 1097 -30.39 7.17 -28.15
N SER A 1098 -29.35 7.27 -28.98
CA SER A 1098 -29.49 7.02 -30.43
C SER A 1098 -29.72 5.55 -30.76
N MET A 1099 -29.24 4.62 -29.93
CA MET A 1099 -29.48 3.18 -30.11
C MET A 1099 -30.82 2.71 -29.54
N MET A 1100 -31.19 3.20 -28.35
CA MET A 1100 -32.48 2.92 -27.71
C MET A 1100 -33.02 4.25 -27.15
N PRO A 1101 -33.77 5.01 -27.97
CA PRO A 1101 -34.36 6.27 -27.54
C PRO A 1101 -35.55 6.05 -26.62
N ARG A 1102 -36.00 7.13 -25.96
CA ARG A 1102 -37.12 7.14 -25.04
C ARG A 1102 -38.40 6.52 -25.62
N GLU A 1103 -38.65 6.70 -26.89
CA GLU A 1103 -39.86 6.21 -27.58
C GLU A 1103 -39.95 4.68 -27.52
N ILE A 1104 -38.85 3.96 -27.77
CA ILE A 1104 -38.80 2.49 -27.67
C ILE A 1104 -39.10 2.02 -26.24
N LEU A 1105 -38.68 2.77 -25.23
CA LEU A 1105 -38.98 2.48 -23.82
C LEU A 1105 -40.48 2.65 -23.54
N LEU A 1106 -41.08 3.76 -23.99
CA LEU A 1106 -42.51 4.04 -23.81
C LEU A 1106 -43.40 3.02 -24.53
N ASP A 1107 -43.06 2.66 -25.77
CA ASP A 1107 -43.79 1.65 -26.56
C ASP A 1107 -43.77 0.26 -25.91
N ASN A 1108 -42.75 -0.02 -25.09
CA ASN A 1108 -42.62 -1.26 -24.31
C ASN A 1108 -43.14 -1.13 -22.86
N ASN A 1109 -43.92 -0.08 -22.56
CA ASN A 1109 -44.50 0.21 -21.25
C ASN A 1109 -43.45 0.40 -20.12
N ILE A 1110 -42.27 0.95 -20.45
CA ILE A 1110 -41.25 1.25 -19.45
C ILE A 1110 -41.53 2.61 -18.80
N GLU A 1111 -41.78 2.61 -17.50
CA GLU A 1111 -42.14 3.80 -16.71
C GLU A 1111 -40.93 4.50 -16.08
N LYS A 1112 -39.84 3.77 -15.82
CA LYS A 1112 -38.64 4.28 -15.13
C LYS A 1112 -37.35 3.60 -15.61
N ILE A 1113 -36.24 4.32 -15.47
CA ILE A 1113 -34.89 3.80 -15.69
C ILE A 1113 -34.20 3.59 -14.34
N VAL A 1114 -33.55 2.44 -14.15
CA VAL A 1114 -32.68 2.20 -13.00
C VAL A 1114 -31.21 2.24 -13.45
N GLY A 1115 -30.46 3.21 -12.94
CA GLY A 1115 -29.05 3.41 -13.27
C GLY A 1115 -28.11 2.64 -12.36
N ILE A 1116 -27.31 1.76 -12.93
CA ILE A 1116 -26.27 0.95 -12.25
C ILE A 1116 -24.91 1.09 -12.96
N GLY A 1117 -23.90 0.41 -12.44
CA GLY A 1117 -22.56 0.38 -13.03
C GLY A 1117 -21.61 1.44 -12.46
N SER A 1118 -20.32 1.10 -12.37
CA SER A 1118 -19.35 1.84 -11.56
C SER A 1118 -18.94 3.21 -12.09
N ALA A 1119 -19.22 3.51 -13.37
CA ALA A 1119 -19.01 4.85 -13.91
C ALA A 1119 -20.21 5.75 -13.60
N LEU A 1120 -21.43 5.25 -13.81
CA LEU A 1120 -22.67 6.00 -13.53
C LEU A 1120 -22.83 6.32 -12.05
N THR A 1121 -22.63 5.35 -11.15
CA THR A 1121 -22.81 5.56 -9.70
C THR A 1121 -21.80 6.54 -9.08
N ARG A 1122 -20.69 6.85 -9.79
CA ARG A 1122 -19.62 7.74 -9.31
C ARG A 1122 -19.59 9.10 -9.99
N ASN A 1123 -20.29 9.28 -11.11
CA ASN A 1123 -20.25 10.49 -11.91
C ASN A 1123 -21.63 11.15 -11.95
N LYS A 1124 -21.87 12.11 -11.04
CA LYS A 1124 -23.10 12.92 -11.00
C LYS A 1124 -23.38 13.67 -12.30
N VAL A 1125 -22.36 14.07 -13.05
CA VAL A 1125 -22.55 14.75 -14.34
C VAL A 1125 -23.18 13.76 -15.32
N LEU A 1126 -22.68 12.52 -15.38
CA LEU A 1126 -23.28 11.46 -16.18
C LEU A 1126 -24.71 11.14 -15.74
N GLN A 1127 -25.00 11.16 -14.44
CA GLN A 1127 -26.36 11.00 -13.89
C GLN A 1127 -27.32 12.09 -14.41
N GLN A 1128 -26.91 13.38 -14.33
CA GLN A 1128 -27.67 14.51 -14.86
C GLN A 1128 -27.90 14.40 -16.37
N GLU A 1129 -26.94 13.88 -17.14
CA GLU A 1129 -27.12 13.69 -18.58
C GLU A 1129 -28.09 12.53 -18.89
N VAL A 1130 -28.15 11.47 -18.07
CA VAL A 1130 -29.20 10.41 -18.19
C VAL A 1130 -30.59 10.99 -17.95
N GLU A 1131 -30.77 11.75 -16.87
CA GLU A 1131 -32.03 12.45 -16.57
C GLU A 1131 -32.43 13.41 -17.71
N HIS A 1132 -31.46 14.15 -18.25
CA HIS A 1132 -31.69 15.07 -19.36
C HIS A 1132 -32.12 14.35 -20.65
N TRP A 1133 -31.36 13.37 -21.12
CA TRP A 1133 -31.63 12.73 -22.42
C TRP A 1133 -32.92 11.92 -22.41
N TYR A 1134 -33.14 11.09 -21.37
CA TYR A 1134 -34.28 10.16 -21.36
C TYR A 1134 -35.59 10.76 -20.86
N GLN A 1135 -35.57 11.83 -20.05
CA GLN A 1135 -36.79 12.49 -19.53
C GLN A 1135 -37.82 11.51 -18.91
N LEU A 1136 -37.31 10.48 -18.24
CA LEU A 1136 -38.06 9.49 -17.46
C LEU A 1136 -37.57 9.56 -16.00
N PRO A 1137 -38.38 9.12 -15.02
CA PRO A 1137 -37.92 8.89 -13.66
C PRO A 1137 -36.68 7.99 -13.64
N VAL A 1138 -35.57 8.49 -13.09
CA VAL A 1138 -34.32 7.72 -12.94
C VAL A 1138 -34.06 7.41 -11.47
N GLN A 1139 -33.70 6.17 -11.17
CA GLN A 1139 -33.25 5.75 -9.83
C GLN A 1139 -31.84 5.18 -9.93
N PHE A 1140 -30.85 5.81 -9.29
CA PHE A 1140 -29.48 5.30 -9.26
C PHE A 1140 -29.30 4.34 -8.06
N VAL A 1141 -28.83 3.11 -8.32
CA VAL A 1141 -28.68 2.06 -7.31
C VAL A 1141 -27.21 1.70 -7.15
N ALA A 1142 -26.74 1.67 -5.90
CA ALA A 1142 -25.36 1.35 -5.56
C ALA A 1142 -25.22 -0.09 -5.05
N GLY A 1143 -24.27 -0.84 -5.61
CA GLY A 1143 -23.83 -2.13 -5.07
C GLY A 1143 -24.37 -3.39 -5.77
N GLU A 1144 -25.16 -3.25 -6.84
CA GLU A 1144 -25.49 -4.40 -7.69
C GLU A 1144 -24.31 -4.75 -8.61
N ASP A 1145 -24.00 -6.05 -8.68
CA ASP A 1145 -22.83 -6.59 -9.35
C ASP A 1145 -23.18 -7.96 -9.94
N ALA A 1146 -22.60 -8.33 -11.08
CA ALA A 1146 -22.98 -9.55 -11.82
C ALA A 1146 -22.79 -10.82 -10.98
N ALA A 1147 -21.80 -10.84 -10.07
CA ALA A 1147 -21.63 -11.94 -9.10
C ALA A 1147 -22.85 -12.13 -8.19
N VAL A 1148 -23.52 -11.04 -7.78
CA VAL A 1148 -24.74 -11.11 -6.95
C VAL A 1148 -25.90 -11.68 -7.77
N GLY A 1149 -26.06 -11.26 -9.03
CA GLY A 1149 -27.03 -11.87 -9.95
C GLY A 1149 -26.78 -13.36 -10.19
N ALA A 1150 -25.52 -13.78 -10.30
CA ALA A 1150 -25.15 -15.18 -10.43
C ALA A 1150 -25.45 -16.00 -9.16
N ALA A 1151 -25.23 -15.44 -7.96
CA ALA A 1151 -25.67 -16.08 -6.71
C ALA A 1151 -27.20 -16.15 -6.60
N MET A 1152 -27.90 -15.10 -7.01
CA MET A 1152 -29.36 -14.98 -6.90
C MET A 1152 -30.10 -15.88 -7.89
N SER A 1153 -29.57 -16.12 -9.09
CA SER A 1153 -30.18 -17.03 -10.06
C SER A 1153 -30.18 -18.48 -9.57
N VAL A 1154 -29.09 -18.95 -8.95
CA VAL A 1154 -29.01 -20.32 -8.41
C VAL A 1154 -29.72 -20.52 -7.05
N LEU A 1155 -30.33 -19.47 -6.49
CA LEU A 1155 -31.17 -19.58 -5.28
C LEU A 1155 -32.61 -20.01 -5.57
N ASN A 1156 -33.07 -19.86 -6.81
CA ASN A 1156 -34.46 -20.08 -7.21
C ASN A 1156 -34.63 -21.37 -8.03
N VAL A 1157 -33.74 -22.36 -7.81
CA VAL A 1157 -33.58 -23.63 -8.55
C VAL A 1157 -33.92 -24.83 -7.67
#